data_AF-A0A420Y845-F1
#
_entry.id   AF-A0A420Y845-F1
#
_cell.length_a   1.000
_cell.length_b   1.000
_cell.length_c   1.000
_cell.angle_alpha   90.00
_cell.angle_beta   90.00
_cell.angle_gamma   90.00
#
_symmetry.space_group_name_H-M   'P 1'
#
loop_
_entity.id
_entity.type
_entity.pdbx_description
1 polymer ?
#
loop_
_entity_poly.entity_id
_entity_poly.type
_entity_poly.pdbx_seq_one_letter_code
_entity_poly.pdbx_strand_id
1 'polypeptide(L)'
;MRNQSLAALLALASGVTARVVSVTVTERVNACPAPVHTTLPLPAPLAPSNSLADPGANVSSTPGGSSTVLGGTSLVEATFTSPGAVTTVLGVTSLVEATFTSPGASSTALILPTVASSGADGSAVVILPTPVSSSADPGASLVLPTFISNGAGNSTVLSTVLATDTSTFRYTNSSTIVGANGTVSTIGPISTGAGISILPTNTGIDLTSGVQSSVLETVTGINSTSGGITTGVATTGSVSSTLSQQTASASSSNTVSSSSTISSAIPSSTGACSDYYLETIRHQGLAPYAASGYTVFRSVKDFGAKGDGVTDDTAAINAAISSGNRCGPADCGPGTTTTTPAIVYFPPGTYLVSSPIIDYYYTNIIGNPDCLPVILASPTFQVGQATSLQNIVFQLSTDASTQHQGLFIEEGSGGFIGDLVFYGGKQAMSIGNQQFTMRNLTFFNAQTAIQQLWNWGWTYKGLNINNCGVGIDMTAITDSNTLTVGGVVVVDSVVSNTPVFLKYGNPNASGPDAANNIVLENIQLSGVPVAVQSGSGATILSGESGAVTAWANGHRYTGYPTTGPTAATGSIDPNTRPAGLVSGTEYYERSKPQYENEPLASFVSIRTSGAAGDGTTDDTAIINSVLAAAAAQNNIVFFDAGVYVVSDTIVIPPGSRIVGEAYPVILAAGTTWGDINNPKPVVQVGQSGQTGVIEWSDMIISTRGAQPGAILIEWNLASTGTPSGMWDVHTRIGGFAGSNLQVAQCVKTPETDAGTAGVNTACIAAFMSMHITASAQGVYMENVWLWVADHDVEDAANTQITVYAGRGLLVESQQGNIWMYGTAVEHHTLYQYQLANTANIVMGQVQTETAYYQPNPDATIPFTALAAYNDPVIPAGGSGWGLRLLDSNNIDIYGMGLYSFFSNNNVTCSNQGNGEACQSRIFSVENSGVSVYNLNTVGTTNMITLDGQDIALYSDNLDGFVDSINLFRATPPA
;
A
#
# COMPACT_ATOMS: atom_id res chain seq x y z
N MET A 1 -19.04 3.47 -5.38
CA MET A 1 -19.88 4.70 -5.33
C MET A 1 -19.15 6.07 -5.32
N ARG A 2 -17.87 6.22 -4.93
CA ARG A 2 -17.19 7.54 -4.76
C ARG A 2 -17.37 8.53 -5.96
N ASN A 3 -17.49 8.05 -7.21
CA ASN A 3 -17.73 8.90 -8.41
C ASN A 3 -19.08 9.65 -8.48
N GLN A 4 -20.15 9.23 -7.79
CA GLN A 4 -21.46 9.88 -7.95
C GLN A 4 -21.57 11.22 -7.21
N SER A 5 -20.87 11.39 -6.09
CA SER A 5 -20.81 12.66 -5.35
C SER A 5 -20.16 13.77 -6.17
N LEU A 6 -19.11 13.43 -6.95
CA LEU A 6 -18.35 14.41 -7.75
C LEU A 6 -19.10 14.86 -9.01
N ALA A 7 -19.97 14.01 -9.58
CA ALA A 7 -20.81 14.37 -10.73
C ALA A 7 -21.74 15.56 -10.44
N ALA A 8 -22.19 15.72 -9.20
CA ALA A 8 -22.99 16.87 -8.76
C ALA A 8 -22.17 18.18 -8.72
N LEU A 9 -20.86 18.12 -8.47
CA LEU A 9 -19.95 19.27 -8.47
C LEU A 9 -19.61 19.71 -9.89
N LEU A 10 -19.24 18.77 -10.76
CA LEU A 10 -18.90 19.02 -12.18
C LEU A 10 -20.08 19.60 -12.99
N ALA A 11 -21.32 19.24 -12.62
CA ALA A 11 -22.53 19.78 -13.24
C ALA A 11 -22.74 21.30 -13.02
N LEU A 12 -22.08 21.91 -12.03
CA LEU A 12 -22.17 23.34 -11.73
C LEU A 12 -21.05 24.18 -12.35
N ALA A 13 -19.96 23.56 -12.80
CA ALA A 13 -18.78 24.27 -13.34
C ALA A 13 -18.80 24.45 -14.87
N SER A 14 -19.62 23.70 -15.61
CA SER A 14 -19.60 23.59 -17.08
C SER A 14 -20.29 24.75 -17.83
N GLY A 15 -20.18 25.97 -17.30
CA GLY A 15 -20.87 27.19 -17.77
C GLY A 15 -20.09 28.10 -18.74
N VAL A 16 -18.99 27.64 -19.36
CA VAL A 16 -18.09 28.51 -20.15
C VAL A 16 -17.94 28.04 -21.61
N THR A 17 -18.39 28.87 -22.56
CA THR A 17 -18.27 28.59 -24.00
C THR A 17 -16.92 29.04 -24.55
N ALA A 18 -15.99 28.09 -24.77
CA ALA A 18 -14.70 28.38 -25.38
C ALA A 18 -14.83 28.81 -26.86
N ARG A 19 -14.37 30.02 -27.20
CA ARG A 19 -14.22 30.47 -28.60
C ARG A 19 -12.87 30.06 -29.14
N VAL A 20 -12.85 29.15 -30.11
CA VAL A 20 -11.64 28.82 -30.88
C VAL A 20 -11.24 30.02 -31.74
N VAL A 21 -9.96 30.42 -31.66
CA VAL A 21 -9.34 31.40 -32.55
C VAL A 21 -8.30 30.67 -33.41
N SER A 22 -8.62 30.46 -34.68
CA SER A 22 -7.74 29.76 -35.62
C SER A 22 -6.58 30.65 -36.07
N VAL A 23 -5.35 30.16 -35.94
CA VAL A 23 -4.14 30.80 -36.51
C VAL A 23 -3.62 29.93 -37.64
N THR A 24 -3.70 30.42 -38.88
CA THR A 24 -3.19 29.72 -40.06
C THR A 24 -1.72 30.06 -40.28
N VAL A 25 -0.85 29.05 -40.31
CA VAL A 25 0.56 29.19 -40.74
C VAL A 25 0.70 28.62 -42.15
N THR A 26 1.21 29.42 -43.08
CA THR A 26 1.37 29.05 -44.48
C THR A 26 2.81 28.60 -44.77
N GLU A 27 2.99 27.37 -45.24
CA GLU A 27 4.31 26.87 -45.65
C GLU A 27 4.92 27.68 -46.82
N ARG A 28 6.26 27.73 -46.85
CA ARG A 28 7.03 28.04 -48.06
C ARG A 28 8.27 27.16 -48.13
N VAL A 29 8.20 26.14 -48.99
CA VAL A 29 9.36 25.37 -49.44
C VAL A 29 10.30 26.28 -50.26
N ASN A 30 11.61 26.14 -50.07
CA ASN A 30 12.62 26.56 -51.05
C ASN A 30 13.87 25.68 -50.92
N ALA A 31 14.55 25.43 -52.04
CA ALA A 31 15.51 24.32 -52.18
C ALA A 31 16.98 24.70 -51.94
N CYS A 32 17.80 23.68 -51.66
CA CYS A 32 19.25 23.78 -51.45
C CYS A 32 20.06 24.02 -52.74
N PRO A 33 21.26 24.61 -52.63
CA PRO A 33 22.41 24.29 -53.46
C PRO A 33 23.25 23.16 -52.84
N ALA A 34 23.96 22.39 -53.67
CA ALA A 34 24.77 21.22 -53.29
C ALA A 34 26.28 21.56 -53.12
N PRO A 35 27.12 20.67 -52.54
CA PRO A 35 28.45 21.02 -52.02
C PRO A 35 29.60 20.89 -53.04
N VAL A 36 30.80 21.31 -52.62
CA VAL A 36 32.08 21.07 -53.33
C VAL A 36 32.95 20.09 -52.54
N HIS A 37 33.56 19.13 -53.24
CA HIS A 37 34.33 18.01 -52.67
C HIS A 37 35.86 18.18 -52.81
N THR A 38 36.60 17.71 -51.80
CA THR A 38 37.88 16.97 -51.91
C THR A 38 37.86 15.89 -50.80
N THR A 39 37.92 14.56 -51.00
CA THR A 39 38.78 13.67 -51.83
C THR A 39 40.25 13.76 -51.37
N LEU A 40 40.98 12.71 -50.96
CA LEU A 40 41.09 11.27 -51.33
C LEU A 40 41.71 10.45 -50.14
N PRO A 41 42.01 9.14 -50.23
CA PRO A 41 41.16 8.00 -50.63
C PRO A 41 41.30 6.76 -49.68
N LEU A 42 40.47 5.72 -49.91
CA LEU A 42 40.67 4.34 -49.41
C LEU A 42 41.77 3.60 -50.21
N PRO A 43 42.32 2.47 -49.73
CA PRO A 43 41.75 1.18 -50.17
C PRO A 43 41.73 0.05 -49.11
N ALA A 44 40.80 -0.89 -49.30
CA ALA A 44 40.80 -2.26 -48.76
C ALA A 44 41.13 -3.25 -49.93
N PRO A 45 40.94 -4.58 -49.85
CA PRO A 45 40.71 -5.48 -48.71
C PRO A 45 41.69 -6.71 -48.71
N LEU A 46 41.47 -7.70 -47.84
CA LEU A 46 41.32 -9.16 -48.16
C LEU A 46 41.47 -10.06 -46.92
N ALA A 47 40.96 -11.29 -47.03
CA ALA A 47 41.08 -12.41 -46.07
C ALA A 47 41.73 -13.62 -46.81
N PRO A 48 41.80 -14.89 -46.31
CA PRO A 48 41.43 -15.45 -44.99
C PRO A 48 42.46 -16.48 -44.42
N SER A 49 42.02 -17.27 -43.42
CA SER A 49 42.29 -18.72 -43.21
C SER A 49 43.33 -19.24 -42.17
N ASN A 50 42.82 -20.18 -41.36
CA ASN A 50 43.35 -21.51 -40.99
C ASN A 50 44.64 -21.74 -40.18
N SER A 51 44.42 -22.27 -38.97
CA SER A 51 44.83 -23.63 -38.51
C SER A 51 46.13 -23.86 -37.72
N LEU A 52 46.14 -25.03 -37.05
CA LEU A 52 47.22 -25.73 -36.31
C LEU A 52 47.57 -25.22 -34.90
N ALA A 53 48.05 -26.04 -33.95
CA ALA A 53 47.80 -27.47 -33.64
C ALA A 53 48.51 -27.88 -32.32
N ASP A 54 47.77 -28.41 -31.33
CA ASP A 54 48.20 -29.44 -30.34
C ASP A 54 49.48 -29.14 -29.49
N PRO A 55 50.03 -30.08 -28.69
CA PRO A 55 49.42 -30.96 -27.68
C PRO A 55 49.92 -30.67 -26.23
N GLY A 56 49.37 -31.41 -25.26
CA GLY A 56 50.23 -32.17 -24.33
C GLY A 56 50.29 -31.73 -22.86
N ALA A 57 49.68 -32.55 -21.98
CA ALA A 57 50.01 -32.63 -20.56
C ALA A 57 50.93 -33.83 -20.27
N ASN A 58 51.82 -33.73 -19.27
CA ASN A 58 52.67 -34.82 -18.76
C ASN A 58 53.33 -34.42 -17.41
N VAL A 59 53.67 -35.30 -16.45
CA VAL A 59 53.09 -36.61 -16.05
C VAL A 59 53.70 -37.09 -14.72
N SER A 60 52.91 -37.76 -13.85
CA SER A 60 53.33 -38.60 -12.68
C SER A 60 54.13 -37.92 -11.53
N SER A 61 54.16 -38.41 -10.27
CA SER A 61 54.32 -39.80 -9.80
C SER A 61 53.93 -40.02 -8.31
N THR A 62 53.96 -41.28 -7.86
CA THR A 62 53.51 -41.84 -6.54
C THR A 62 54.74 -42.39 -5.73
N PRO A 63 54.69 -43.24 -4.65
CA PRO A 63 53.59 -43.89 -3.88
C PRO A 63 53.76 -44.09 -2.32
N GLY A 64 52.74 -44.68 -1.65
CA GLY A 64 52.76 -45.34 -0.32
C GLY A 64 52.19 -44.52 0.87
N GLY A 65 51.55 -45.03 1.95
CA GLY A 65 51.11 -46.36 2.43
C GLY A 65 50.83 -46.30 3.97
N SER A 66 50.18 -47.21 4.72
CA SER A 66 49.39 -48.45 4.46
C SER A 66 48.69 -48.97 5.78
N SER A 67 47.71 -49.89 5.71
CA SER A 67 47.09 -50.72 6.80
C SER A 67 46.26 -50.04 7.92
N THR A 68 45.22 -50.61 8.57
CA THR A 68 44.68 -52.01 8.61
C THR A 68 43.16 -52.12 8.95
N VAL A 69 42.42 -53.04 8.29
CA VAL A 69 41.27 -53.93 8.70
C VAL A 69 40.43 -53.55 9.97
N LEU A 70 39.07 -53.58 10.04
CA LEU A 70 37.96 -54.41 9.49
C LEU A 70 36.99 -53.63 8.54
N GLY A 71 35.82 -54.09 8.05
CA GLY A 71 35.11 -55.40 8.00
C GLY A 71 33.66 -55.36 8.55
N GLY A 72 32.59 -55.77 7.85
CA GLY A 72 32.44 -56.21 6.44
C GLY A 72 30.98 -56.66 6.07
N THR A 73 30.76 -56.99 4.79
CA THR A 73 29.53 -57.53 4.11
C THR A 73 28.25 -56.64 4.12
N SER A 74 27.37 -56.58 3.12
CA SER A 74 27.20 -57.23 1.79
C SER A 74 26.61 -56.19 0.80
N LEU A 75 27.09 -55.98 -0.43
CA LEU A 75 26.72 -56.67 -1.70
C LEU A 75 25.20 -56.93 -1.85
N VAL A 76 24.54 -56.58 -2.96
CA VAL A 76 24.83 -57.00 -4.36
C VAL A 76 24.66 -55.88 -5.42
N GLU A 77 25.45 -55.93 -6.49
CA GLU A 77 25.38 -55.08 -7.70
C GLU A 77 24.45 -55.64 -8.80
N ALA A 78 24.00 -54.78 -9.73
CA ALA A 78 23.82 -55.16 -11.14
C ALA A 78 23.80 -53.93 -12.07
N THR A 79 24.91 -53.65 -12.76
CA THR A 79 25.00 -52.62 -13.82
C THR A 79 25.28 -53.28 -15.16
N PHE A 80 24.58 -52.91 -16.23
CA PHE A 80 24.99 -53.23 -17.60
C PHE A 80 24.67 -52.10 -18.58
N THR A 81 25.33 -52.12 -19.75
CA THR A 81 25.62 -50.94 -20.59
C THR A 81 24.76 -50.81 -21.85
N SER A 82 24.84 -49.62 -22.45
CA SER A 82 24.28 -49.17 -23.75
C SER A 82 25.00 -49.82 -24.97
N PRO A 83 24.77 -49.43 -26.25
CA PRO A 83 23.88 -48.39 -26.80
C PRO A 83 23.06 -48.77 -28.08
N GLY A 84 22.26 -47.84 -28.60
CA GLY A 84 21.64 -47.90 -29.95
C GLY A 84 20.89 -46.61 -30.32
N ALA A 85 20.91 -46.19 -31.59
CA ALA A 85 20.32 -44.93 -32.07
C ALA A 85 19.95 -44.96 -33.57
N VAL A 86 19.42 -43.83 -34.10
CA VAL A 86 19.31 -43.41 -35.53
C VAL A 86 17.94 -43.60 -36.26
N THR A 87 17.23 -42.46 -36.39
CA THR A 87 16.32 -41.94 -37.46
C THR A 87 15.07 -42.66 -38.04
N THR A 88 13.90 -42.10 -37.72
CA THR A 88 12.90 -41.37 -38.58
C THR A 88 12.29 -41.88 -39.92
N VAL A 89 11.02 -41.47 -40.15
CA VAL A 89 10.30 -41.09 -41.43
C VAL A 89 9.31 -42.08 -42.11
N LEU A 90 8.03 -41.63 -42.27
CA LEU A 90 6.90 -42.03 -43.16
C LEU A 90 6.42 -43.52 -43.18
N GLY A 91 5.13 -43.88 -43.36
CA GLY A 91 3.87 -43.12 -43.48
C GLY A 91 2.79 -43.88 -44.31
N VAL A 92 1.49 -43.81 -43.93
CA VAL A 92 0.23 -44.21 -44.67
C VAL A 92 0.07 -45.69 -45.16
N THR A 93 -1.10 -46.33 -45.34
CA THR A 93 -2.56 -45.97 -45.25
C THR A 93 -3.49 -47.20 -45.09
N SER A 94 -4.59 -47.07 -44.31
CA SER A 94 -5.96 -47.69 -44.50
C SER A 94 -6.14 -49.24 -44.52
N LEU A 95 -7.33 -49.90 -44.40
CA LEU A 95 -8.80 -49.59 -44.47
C LEU A 95 -9.66 -50.56 -43.59
N VAL A 96 -10.90 -50.15 -43.19
CA VAL A 96 -12.19 -50.97 -43.11
C VAL A 96 -12.36 -52.04 -41.98
N GLU A 97 -13.52 -52.26 -41.30
CA GLU A 97 -14.92 -51.76 -41.41
C GLU A 97 -15.76 -51.80 -40.09
N ALA A 98 -16.91 -51.07 -40.06
CA ALA A 98 -18.19 -51.33 -39.33
C ALA A 98 -18.24 -51.37 -37.77
N THR A 99 -19.30 -50.97 -37.03
CA THR A 99 -20.66 -50.37 -37.24
C THR A 99 -21.25 -49.96 -35.86
N PHE A 100 -22.38 -49.25 -35.65
CA PHE A 100 -22.96 -48.00 -36.23
C PHE A 100 -24.27 -47.62 -35.48
N THR A 101 -24.44 -46.43 -34.86
CA THR A 101 -25.73 -45.71 -34.53
C THR A 101 -25.45 -44.47 -33.64
N SER A 102 -26.19 -43.35 -33.63
CA SER A 102 -27.53 -43.00 -34.17
C SER A 102 -27.58 -41.56 -34.77
N PRO A 103 -28.68 -41.09 -35.41
CA PRO A 103 -28.75 -39.84 -36.22
C PRO A 103 -29.40 -38.64 -35.48
N GLY A 104 -29.54 -37.41 -36.04
CA GLY A 104 -29.22 -36.87 -37.38
C GLY A 104 -29.60 -35.37 -37.51
N ALA A 105 -29.39 -34.75 -38.68
CA ALA A 105 -29.45 -33.28 -38.87
C ALA A 105 -30.25 -32.81 -40.10
N SER A 106 -30.52 -31.50 -40.20
CA SER A 106 -31.14 -30.81 -41.35
C SER A 106 -31.00 -29.27 -41.23
N SER A 107 -30.75 -28.43 -42.26
CA SER A 107 -30.16 -28.66 -43.60
C SER A 107 -29.86 -27.33 -44.33
N THR A 108 -28.68 -27.19 -44.96
CA THR A 108 -28.37 -26.29 -46.13
C THR A 108 -28.53 -24.75 -45.95
N ALA A 109 -27.90 -23.88 -46.75
CA ALA A 109 -27.11 -24.05 -47.98
C ALA A 109 -25.83 -23.17 -48.00
N LEU A 110 -24.94 -23.44 -48.98
CA LEU A 110 -23.67 -22.75 -49.21
C LEU A 110 -23.76 -21.86 -50.48
N ILE A 111 -22.94 -20.80 -50.58
CA ILE A 111 -22.24 -20.35 -51.81
C ILE A 111 -21.24 -19.22 -51.47
N LEU A 112 -20.10 -19.19 -52.16
CA LEU A 112 -19.02 -18.20 -52.10
C LEU A 112 -18.68 -17.74 -53.52
N PRO A 113 -18.18 -16.50 -53.74
CA PRO A 113 -16.84 -16.41 -54.37
C PRO A 113 -15.98 -15.18 -53.98
N THR A 114 -14.82 -15.45 -53.37
CA THR A 114 -13.45 -15.03 -53.80
C THR A 114 -13.11 -13.64 -54.41
N VAL A 115 -12.29 -12.89 -53.65
CA VAL A 115 -11.15 -11.96 -54.00
C VAL A 115 -11.38 -10.65 -54.79
N ALA A 116 -10.87 -9.51 -54.24
CA ALA A 116 -9.88 -8.56 -54.85
C ALA A 116 -10.10 -7.04 -54.57
N SER A 117 -9.18 -6.45 -53.78
CA SER A 117 -8.63 -5.07 -53.81
C SER A 117 -9.35 -3.88 -54.49
N SER A 118 -9.51 -2.74 -53.78
CA SER A 118 -8.74 -1.47 -54.00
C SER A 118 -9.43 -0.18 -53.47
N GLY A 119 -8.63 0.85 -53.15
CA GLY A 119 -8.87 2.26 -53.55
C GLY A 119 -9.92 3.14 -52.84
N ALA A 120 -9.47 3.91 -51.83
CA ALA A 120 -9.66 5.35 -51.55
C ALA A 120 -11.04 6.10 -51.69
N ASP A 121 -11.20 7.08 -50.78
CA ASP A 121 -11.99 8.32 -50.81
C ASP A 121 -13.53 8.31 -50.98
N GLY A 122 -14.23 9.07 -50.11
CA GLY A 122 -15.68 9.32 -50.25
C GLY A 122 -16.42 9.86 -49.01
N SER A 123 -16.14 11.09 -48.57
CA SER A 123 -16.82 11.70 -47.41
C SER A 123 -18.31 11.98 -47.65
N ALA A 124 -19.20 11.53 -46.75
CA ALA A 124 -20.64 11.88 -46.79
C ALA A 124 -21.31 11.99 -45.40
N VAL A 125 -21.59 13.24 -45.00
CA VAL A 125 -22.77 13.73 -44.26
C VAL A 125 -23.52 12.73 -43.36
N VAL A 126 -23.41 12.90 -42.04
CA VAL A 126 -24.36 12.36 -41.05
C VAL A 126 -25.40 13.43 -40.69
N ILE A 127 -26.70 13.12 -40.87
CA ILE A 127 -27.82 13.95 -40.39
C ILE A 127 -28.41 13.28 -39.14
N LEU A 128 -28.46 14.03 -38.04
CA LEU A 128 -29.21 13.65 -36.84
C LEU A 128 -30.70 13.96 -37.00
N PRO A 129 -31.58 13.05 -36.54
CA PRO A 129 -32.83 13.45 -35.91
C PRO A 129 -32.93 12.91 -34.47
N THR A 130 -33.40 13.74 -33.56
CA THR A 130 -33.76 13.36 -32.17
C THR A 130 -35.31 13.22 -32.08
N PRO A 131 -35.96 13.04 -30.90
CA PRO A 131 -36.83 11.88 -30.70
C PRO A 131 -38.32 12.19 -30.79
N VAL A 132 -39.14 11.14 -30.91
CA VAL A 132 -40.61 11.22 -30.83
C VAL A 132 -41.14 10.15 -29.86
N SER A 133 -42.17 10.50 -29.09
CA SER A 133 -42.81 9.66 -28.06
C SER A 133 -44.28 9.38 -28.38
N SER A 134 -44.99 8.68 -27.48
CA SER A 134 -46.43 8.28 -27.54
C SER A 134 -46.75 7.04 -28.43
N SER A 135 -47.77 6.21 -28.16
CA SER A 135 -48.55 5.94 -26.91
C SER A 135 -49.51 4.73 -27.06
N ALA A 136 -50.01 4.24 -25.92
CA ALA A 136 -51.27 3.48 -25.72
C ALA A 136 -51.28 1.94 -25.90
N ASP A 137 -52.26 1.33 -25.20
CA ASP A 137 -52.48 -0.09 -24.86
C ASP A 137 -53.89 -0.52 -25.40
N PRO A 138 -54.25 -1.82 -25.57
CA PRO A 138 -54.92 -2.55 -24.48
C PRO A 138 -54.72 -4.10 -24.44
N GLY A 139 -53.95 -4.58 -23.46
CA GLY A 139 -54.28 -5.65 -22.48
C GLY A 139 -54.76 -7.08 -22.86
N ALA A 140 -54.26 -8.08 -22.14
CA ALA A 140 -54.96 -9.36 -21.85
C ALA A 140 -54.43 -10.08 -20.58
N SER A 141 -55.34 -10.76 -19.87
CA SER A 141 -55.23 -11.62 -18.68
C SER A 141 -53.85 -12.12 -18.18
N LEU A 142 -53.58 -11.87 -16.89
CA LEU A 142 -52.62 -12.65 -16.09
C LEU A 142 -53.30 -13.91 -15.52
N VAL A 143 -52.62 -15.06 -15.53
CA VAL A 143 -53.08 -16.31 -14.88
C VAL A 143 -52.06 -16.73 -13.83
N LEU A 144 -52.51 -16.95 -12.59
CA LEU A 144 -51.67 -17.50 -11.51
C LEU A 144 -51.67 -19.04 -11.54
N PRO A 145 -50.53 -19.68 -11.26
CA PRO A 145 -50.47 -20.95 -10.54
C PRO A 145 -50.33 -20.71 -9.03
N THR A 146 -51.21 -21.31 -8.21
CA THR A 146 -51.14 -21.24 -6.74
C THR A 146 -50.20 -22.28 -6.15
N PHE A 147 -49.53 -21.93 -5.05
CA PHE A 147 -48.86 -22.91 -4.16
C PHE A 147 -49.87 -23.86 -3.50
N ILE A 148 -49.40 -25.06 -3.14
CA ILE A 148 -50.13 -26.01 -2.29
C ILE A 148 -49.36 -26.17 -0.97
N SER A 149 -50.05 -25.91 0.14
CA SER A 149 -49.74 -26.50 1.44
C SER A 149 -51.04 -26.90 2.13
N ASN A 150 -51.07 -28.07 2.75
CA ASN A 150 -52.27 -28.61 3.40
C ASN A 150 -52.38 -28.12 4.84
N GLY A 151 -53.61 -27.88 5.30
CA GLY A 151 -53.91 -27.59 6.70
C GLY A 151 -55.19 -28.25 7.18
N ALA A 152 -55.28 -28.47 8.49
CA ALA A 152 -56.45 -28.76 9.30
C ALA A 152 -56.07 -28.44 10.76
N GLY A 153 -56.90 -27.93 11.68
CA GLY A 153 -58.33 -27.56 11.70
C GLY A 153 -58.77 -27.57 13.18
N ASN A 154 -59.79 -26.85 13.68
CA ASN A 154 -60.82 -26.04 13.02
C ASN A 154 -61.49 -25.03 14.01
N SER A 155 -61.58 -23.75 13.61
CA SER A 155 -62.63 -22.72 13.87
C SER A 155 -63.24 -22.44 15.27
N THR A 156 -63.25 -21.15 15.68
CA THR A 156 -64.43 -20.30 16.08
C THR A 156 -64.01 -18.89 16.61
N VAL A 157 -64.87 -17.87 16.84
CA VAL A 157 -65.77 -17.13 15.91
C VAL A 157 -66.33 -15.82 16.57
N LEU A 158 -66.62 -14.74 15.79
CA LEU A 158 -67.26 -13.42 16.17
C LEU A 158 -66.43 -12.47 17.09
N SER A 159 -66.50 -11.11 17.06
CA SER A 159 -67.17 -10.13 16.15
C SER A 159 -66.71 -8.65 16.35
N THR A 160 -66.49 -7.90 15.25
CA THR A 160 -66.91 -6.50 14.88
C THR A 160 -66.93 -5.36 15.95
N VAL A 161 -66.42 -4.12 15.75
CA VAL A 161 -66.99 -2.99 14.94
C VAL A 161 -66.01 -1.78 14.78
N LEU A 162 -65.99 -1.18 13.56
CA LEU A 162 -65.65 0.19 13.01
C LEU A 162 -65.09 1.36 13.90
N ALA A 163 -64.49 2.46 13.38
CA ALA A 163 -64.56 3.10 12.05
C ALA A 163 -63.37 4.06 11.65
N THR A 164 -63.04 4.13 10.34
CA THR A 164 -62.83 5.31 9.42
C THR A 164 -62.25 6.66 9.93
N ASP A 165 -61.41 7.47 9.24
CA ASP A 165 -60.71 7.47 7.92
C ASP A 165 -59.61 8.62 7.91
N THR A 166 -58.96 9.21 6.88
CA THR A 166 -59.15 9.38 5.41
C THR A 166 -57.83 9.76 4.64
N SER A 167 -57.91 9.99 3.32
CA SER A 167 -56.97 10.43 2.26
C SER A 167 -56.51 11.93 2.24
N THR A 168 -55.54 12.50 1.46
CA THR A 168 -54.62 12.07 0.34
C THR A 168 -53.50 13.09 -0.04
N PHE A 169 -52.30 12.61 -0.42
CA PHE A 169 -51.39 12.99 -1.55
C PHE A 169 -51.42 14.39 -2.27
N ARG A 170 -50.27 15.12 -2.38
CA ARG A 170 -49.25 15.12 -3.51
C ARG A 170 -48.25 16.33 -3.51
N TYR A 171 -47.16 16.20 -4.29
CA TYR A 171 -46.03 17.14 -4.49
C TYR A 171 -46.28 18.32 -5.48
N THR A 172 -45.51 19.41 -5.36
CA THR A 172 -44.78 20.06 -6.48
C THR A 172 -43.60 20.93 -5.98
N ASN A 173 -42.68 21.31 -6.89
CA ASN A 173 -41.35 21.88 -6.58
C ASN A 173 -41.33 23.42 -6.33
N SER A 174 -40.22 23.88 -5.74
CA SER A 174 -39.82 25.28 -5.55
C SER A 174 -39.83 26.12 -6.84
N SER A 175 -40.03 27.42 -6.70
CA SER A 175 -39.86 28.42 -7.78
C SER A 175 -39.20 29.68 -7.23
N THR A 176 -38.19 30.20 -7.93
CA THR A 176 -37.42 31.39 -7.53
C THR A 176 -38.19 32.68 -7.80
N ILE A 177 -38.14 33.65 -6.87
CA ILE A 177 -38.54 35.04 -7.14
C ILE A 177 -37.41 35.98 -6.72
N VAL A 178 -36.96 36.81 -7.66
CA VAL A 178 -36.02 37.92 -7.39
C VAL A 178 -36.83 39.17 -7.05
N GLY A 179 -36.63 39.71 -5.85
CA GLY A 179 -37.25 40.97 -5.41
C GLY A 179 -36.40 42.18 -5.77
N ALA A 180 -36.80 42.95 -6.78
CA ALA A 180 -36.10 44.17 -7.18
C ALA A 180 -36.58 45.41 -6.41
N ASN A 181 -35.83 45.83 -5.38
CA ASN A 181 -35.68 47.24 -4.97
C ASN A 181 -34.55 47.35 -3.93
N GLY A 182 -33.50 48.12 -4.25
CA GLY A 182 -32.31 48.22 -3.40
C GLY A 182 -32.41 49.31 -2.33
N THR A 183 -32.36 48.92 -1.06
CA THR A 183 -31.97 49.81 0.05
C THR A 183 -31.26 49.00 1.13
N VAL A 184 -30.13 49.48 1.63
CA VAL A 184 -29.34 48.83 2.69
C VAL A 184 -29.67 49.47 4.04
N SER A 185 -29.90 48.64 5.06
CA SER A 185 -29.83 49.02 6.49
C SER A 185 -29.41 47.81 7.32
N THR A 186 -28.45 48.01 8.22
CA THR A 186 -27.94 46.98 9.14
C THR A 186 -28.72 46.96 10.45
N ILE A 187 -28.95 45.76 11.01
CA ILE A 187 -29.40 45.56 12.40
C ILE A 187 -28.53 44.43 12.98
N GLY A 188 -27.81 44.73 14.06
CA GLY A 188 -27.01 43.73 14.79
C GLY A 188 -27.83 42.98 15.84
N PRO A 189 -27.35 41.83 16.35
CA PRO A 189 -28.03 41.08 17.40
C PRO A 189 -28.09 41.86 18.71
N ILE A 190 -29.27 41.88 19.33
CA ILE A 190 -29.52 42.52 20.63
C ILE A 190 -29.22 41.53 21.76
N SER A 191 -28.53 41.97 22.82
CA SER A 191 -28.20 41.17 23.98
C SER A 191 -29.19 41.34 25.15
N THR A 192 -29.80 40.23 25.56
CA THR A 192 -30.43 40.03 26.88
C THR A 192 -30.35 38.54 27.26
N GLY A 193 -30.16 38.13 28.52
CA GLY A 193 -29.93 38.96 29.71
C GLY A 193 -30.50 38.37 31.00
N ALA A 194 -29.95 37.23 31.46
CA ALA A 194 -30.06 36.62 32.81
C ALA A 194 -31.47 36.39 33.45
N GLY A 195 -31.70 35.19 34.03
CA GLY A 195 -32.86 35.01 34.91
C GLY A 195 -33.11 33.62 35.52
N ILE A 196 -32.79 33.50 36.82
CA ILE A 196 -33.45 32.64 37.83
C ILE A 196 -33.15 31.12 37.81
N SER A 197 -32.91 30.58 39.02
CA SER A 197 -32.71 29.18 39.36
C SER A 197 -33.84 28.66 40.26
N ILE A 198 -34.24 27.40 40.10
CA ILE A 198 -35.06 26.65 41.07
C ILE A 198 -34.50 25.22 41.21
N LEU A 199 -34.08 24.88 42.43
CA LEU A 199 -33.79 23.51 42.87
C LEU A 199 -35.07 22.83 43.40
N PRO A 200 -35.10 21.50 43.40
CA PRO A 200 -35.45 20.82 44.65
C PRO A 200 -34.41 19.77 45.06
N THR A 201 -34.07 19.77 46.34
CA THR A 201 -33.24 18.75 47.00
C THR A 201 -34.08 17.59 47.53
N ASN A 202 -33.45 16.44 47.75
CA ASN A 202 -33.80 15.55 48.87
C ASN A 202 -32.58 14.72 49.30
N THR A 203 -32.57 14.27 50.56
CA THR A 203 -31.32 13.90 51.27
C THR A 203 -31.46 12.66 52.18
N GLY A 204 -30.32 11.98 52.39
CA GLY A 204 -30.04 11.00 53.45
C GLY A 204 -28.55 10.62 53.34
N ILE A 205 -27.62 10.79 54.31
CA ILE A 205 -27.64 10.60 55.78
C ILE A 205 -27.64 9.07 56.11
N ASP A 206 -26.67 8.49 56.83
CA ASP A 206 -25.78 9.06 57.86
C ASP A 206 -24.34 8.48 57.97
N LEU A 207 -23.45 9.25 58.64
CA LEU A 207 -22.29 8.93 59.55
C LEU A 207 -21.39 7.66 59.36
N THR A 208 -20.10 7.63 59.76
CA THR A 208 -19.29 8.29 60.82
C THR A 208 -17.79 8.43 60.44
N SER A 209 -16.88 9.20 61.07
CA SER A 209 -16.89 10.48 61.83
C SER A 209 -15.47 10.83 62.36
N GLY A 210 -14.96 12.06 62.18
CA GLY A 210 -13.68 12.57 62.74
C GLY A 210 -12.97 13.53 61.77
N VAL A 211 -12.67 14.82 62.02
CA VAL A 211 -12.01 15.52 63.16
C VAL A 211 -10.50 15.21 63.18
N GLN A 212 -9.54 16.17 63.08
CA GLN A 212 -9.55 17.61 63.38
C GLN A 212 -8.69 18.46 62.41
N SER A 213 -8.69 19.79 62.58
CA SER A 213 -7.94 20.80 61.81
C SER A 213 -6.63 21.27 62.43
N SER A 214 -5.67 21.75 61.61
CA SER A 214 -4.74 22.84 61.99
C SER A 214 -4.32 23.66 60.76
N VAL A 215 -3.86 24.89 61.00
CA VAL A 215 -3.55 25.95 60.00
C VAL A 215 -2.14 26.53 60.31
N LEU A 216 -1.61 27.41 59.45
CA LEU A 216 -0.33 28.14 59.55
C LEU A 216 0.93 27.29 59.25
N GLU A 217 2.05 27.82 58.73
CA GLU A 217 2.37 29.20 58.30
C GLU A 217 3.40 29.22 57.14
N THR A 218 3.58 30.37 56.47
CA THR A 218 4.53 30.55 55.36
C THR A 218 5.84 31.22 55.81
N VAL A 219 7.00 30.65 55.45
CA VAL A 219 8.30 31.36 55.52
C VAL A 219 9.12 31.11 54.25
N THR A 220 9.82 32.13 53.78
CA THR A 220 10.54 32.19 52.49
C THR A 220 12.02 31.78 52.59
N GLY A 221 12.43 30.90 51.66
CA GLY A 221 13.72 30.72 50.96
C GLY A 221 15.08 31.25 51.46
N ILE A 222 16.15 30.59 51.01
CA ILE A 222 17.40 31.19 50.47
C ILE A 222 18.31 30.09 49.86
N ASN A 223 19.10 30.45 48.84
CA ASN A 223 20.11 29.60 48.19
C ASN A 223 21.23 29.15 49.13
N SER A 224 21.79 27.94 48.91
CA SER A 224 23.22 27.81 48.53
C SER A 224 23.62 26.37 48.16
N THR A 225 24.70 26.28 47.38
CA THR A 225 25.20 25.12 46.64
C THR A 225 26.13 24.19 47.42
N SER A 226 26.20 22.93 46.96
CA SER A 226 27.41 22.06 46.87
C SER A 226 28.07 21.52 48.15
N GLY A 227 28.57 20.28 48.05
CA GLY A 227 29.56 19.70 48.96
C GLY A 227 29.10 18.42 49.68
N GLY A 228 29.49 17.26 49.18
CA GLY A 228 29.30 15.97 49.87
C GLY A 228 30.64 15.36 50.33
N ILE A 229 30.59 14.50 51.36
CA ILE A 229 31.63 13.55 51.84
C ILE A 229 30.86 12.60 52.78
N THR A 230 30.52 11.36 52.40
CA THR A 230 31.32 10.12 52.33
C THR A 230 31.82 9.58 53.67
N THR A 231 31.32 8.39 54.05
CA THR A 231 32.03 7.38 54.85
C THR A 231 31.78 6.02 54.22
N GLY A 232 32.84 5.29 53.86
CA GLY A 232 32.76 3.91 53.36
C GLY A 232 33.89 3.06 53.94
N VAL A 233 33.83 1.74 53.73
CA VAL A 233 34.85 0.79 54.16
C VAL A 233 35.11 -0.23 53.04
N ALA A 234 36.37 -0.31 52.58
CA ALA A 234 36.92 -1.35 51.70
C ALA A 234 37.60 -2.45 52.57
N THR A 235 38.31 -3.50 52.14
CA THR A 235 39.20 -3.82 50.99
C THR A 235 39.25 -5.37 50.84
N THR A 236 39.73 -6.07 49.79
CA THR A 236 40.40 -5.82 48.47
C THR A 236 40.12 -7.09 47.61
N GLY A 237 40.62 -7.34 46.39
CA GLY A 237 41.57 -6.72 45.43
C GLY A 237 41.90 -7.78 44.35
N SER A 238 42.82 -7.66 43.38
CA SER A 238 43.65 -6.58 42.80
C SER A 238 44.71 -7.30 41.91
N VAL A 239 45.23 -6.86 40.76
CA VAL A 239 45.32 -5.57 40.04
C VAL A 239 45.09 -5.84 38.52
N SER A 240 45.47 -5.13 37.43
CA SER A 240 46.32 -3.97 37.04
C SER A 240 45.90 -3.51 35.61
N SER A 241 46.47 -2.54 34.85
CA SER A 241 47.55 -1.56 35.04
C SER A 241 47.45 -0.40 34.00
N THR A 242 47.45 0.85 34.47
CA THR A 242 48.13 2.07 33.94
C THR A 242 48.28 2.40 32.43
N LEU A 243 47.95 3.65 32.08
CA LEU A 243 48.35 4.38 30.85
C LEU A 243 49.77 4.97 30.95
N SER A 244 50.42 5.32 29.82
CA SER A 244 50.89 6.71 29.51
C SER A 244 51.76 6.87 28.23
N GLN A 245 51.48 7.89 27.40
CA GLN A 245 52.43 8.70 26.57
C GLN A 245 53.25 8.02 25.43
N GLN A 246 53.75 8.69 24.37
CA GLN A 246 53.40 9.93 23.62
C GLN A 246 54.23 10.01 22.30
N THR A 247 53.75 10.72 21.25
CA THR A 247 54.47 11.10 19.98
C THR A 247 54.76 9.95 18.98
N ALA A 248 54.99 10.16 17.67
CA ALA A 248 55.15 11.40 16.89
C ALA A 248 54.59 11.33 15.43
N SER A 249 54.11 12.48 14.94
CA SER A 249 54.03 12.97 13.54
C SER A 249 54.10 12.04 12.31
N ALA A 250 53.11 12.18 11.44
CA ALA A 250 53.27 12.18 9.98
C ALA A 250 52.37 13.28 9.37
N SER A 251 52.83 13.98 8.33
CA SER A 251 52.15 15.15 7.75
C SER A 251 51.86 14.98 6.26
N SER A 252 50.61 15.15 5.85
CA SER A 252 50.22 15.31 4.44
C SER A 252 49.07 16.31 4.28
N SER A 253 49.40 17.54 3.89
CA SER A 253 48.43 18.53 3.45
C SER A 253 47.94 18.19 2.04
N ASN A 254 46.75 17.63 1.91
CA ASN A 254 46.08 17.48 0.62
C ASN A 254 45.03 18.57 0.45
N THR A 255 45.31 19.52 -0.45
CA THR A 255 44.36 20.51 -0.93
C THR A 255 43.19 19.84 -1.66
N VAL A 256 41.95 20.21 -1.31
CA VAL A 256 40.76 19.74 -2.04
C VAL A 256 40.70 20.44 -3.40
N SER A 257 41.31 19.80 -4.41
CA SER A 257 41.32 20.27 -5.80
C SER A 257 40.01 19.90 -6.50
N SER A 258 39.11 20.86 -6.65
CA SER A 258 37.85 20.70 -7.38
C SER A 258 38.08 20.49 -8.89
N SER A 259 37.88 19.26 -9.39
CA SER A 259 37.49 18.97 -10.80
C SER A 259 37.38 17.46 -11.06
N SER A 260 36.36 16.79 -10.51
CA SER A 260 35.92 15.48 -11.01
C SER A 260 34.78 15.68 -12.01
N THR A 261 35.10 15.79 -13.30
CA THR A 261 34.09 15.73 -14.36
C THR A 261 33.49 14.33 -14.36
N ILE A 262 32.30 14.16 -13.77
CA ILE A 262 31.54 12.92 -13.87
C ILE A 262 31.19 12.75 -15.35
N SER A 263 31.80 11.74 -15.98
CA SER A 263 31.49 11.41 -17.36
C SER A 263 30.07 10.86 -17.43
N SER A 264 29.23 11.42 -18.30
CA SER A 264 27.86 10.94 -18.56
C SER A 264 27.83 9.62 -19.34
N ALA A 265 28.75 8.70 -19.03
CA ALA A 265 28.84 7.39 -19.62
C ALA A 265 27.76 6.49 -19.01
N ILE A 266 26.74 6.19 -19.83
CA ILE A 266 25.83 5.07 -19.60
C ILE A 266 26.69 3.82 -19.31
N PRO A 267 26.39 3.01 -18.28
CA PRO A 267 27.04 1.72 -18.09
C PRO A 267 26.69 0.81 -19.27
N SER A 268 27.58 0.76 -20.25
CA SER A 268 27.46 -0.12 -21.41
C SER A 268 27.72 -1.56 -20.97
N SER A 269 26.66 -2.23 -20.54
CA SER A 269 26.65 -3.64 -20.14
C SER A 269 26.87 -4.53 -21.37
N THR A 270 28.14 -4.72 -21.74
CA THR A 270 28.58 -5.69 -22.76
C THR A 270 28.81 -7.10 -22.18
N GLY A 271 28.50 -7.30 -20.90
CA GLY A 271 28.16 -8.63 -20.39
C GLY A 271 26.83 -9.10 -20.98
N ALA A 272 26.70 -10.41 -21.23
CA ALA A 272 25.39 -10.96 -21.54
C ALA A 272 24.48 -10.86 -20.31
N CYS A 273 23.24 -10.42 -20.51
CA CYS A 273 22.21 -10.40 -19.47
C CYS A 273 22.00 -11.81 -18.89
N SER A 274 21.75 -11.90 -17.59
CA SER A 274 21.30 -13.13 -16.95
C SER A 274 19.91 -13.52 -17.47
N ASP A 275 19.69 -14.82 -17.63
CA ASP A 275 18.33 -15.38 -17.74
C ASP A 275 17.66 -15.26 -16.36
N TYR A 276 16.95 -14.16 -16.11
CA TYR A 276 16.21 -13.94 -14.88
C TYR A 276 15.21 -15.08 -14.66
N TYR A 277 15.10 -15.60 -13.44
CA TYR A 277 14.31 -16.83 -13.18
C TYR A 277 12.85 -16.69 -13.65
N LEU A 278 12.25 -15.50 -13.50
CA LEU A 278 10.86 -15.25 -13.92
C LEU A 278 10.65 -15.30 -15.44
N GLU A 279 11.71 -15.18 -16.26
CA GLU A 279 11.60 -15.39 -17.72
C GLU A 279 11.53 -16.88 -18.07
N THR A 280 12.24 -17.73 -17.30
CA THR A 280 12.54 -19.13 -17.67
C THR A 280 11.89 -20.18 -16.77
N ILE A 281 11.32 -19.79 -15.63
CA ILE A 281 10.55 -20.67 -14.75
C ILE A 281 9.34 -21.25 -15.48
N ARG A 282 8.91 -22.45 -15.07
CA ARG A 282 7.79 -23.14 -15.71
C ARG A 282 6.47 -22.45 -15.34
N HIS A 283 6.06 -21.51 -16.18
CA HIS A 283 4.77 -20.82 -16.13
C HIS A 283 3.61 -21.81 -16.06
N GLN A 284 3.01 -21.91 -14.86
CA GLN A 284 1.92 -22.83 -14.56
C GLN A 284 0.92 -22.24 -13.56
N GLY A 285 0.92 -20.93 -13.37
CA GLY A 285 -0.08 -20.23 -12.58
C GLY A 285 -1.50 -20.45 -13.10
N LEU A 286 -2.44 -20.54 -12.16
CA LEU A 286 -3.86 -20.82 -12.37
C LEU A 286 -4.69 -19.70 -11.74
N ALA A 287 -5.66 -19.18 -12.50
CA ALA A 287 -6.72 -18.32 -11.98
C ALA A 287 -8.02 -19.14 -11.89
N PRO A 288 -8.32 -19.81 -10.75
CA PRO A 288 -9.38 -20.82 -10.69
C PRO A 288 -10.81 -20.28 -10.85
N TYR A 289 -10.99 -18.96 -10.72
CA TYR A 289 -12.28 -18.26 -10.90
C TYR A 289 -12.35 -17.46 -12.22
N ALA A 290 -11.32 -17.54 -13.06
CA ALA A 290 -11.32 -16.97 -14.41
C ALA A 290 -12.06 -17.89 -15.42
N ALA A 291 -12.14 -17.43 -16.67
CA ALA A 291 -12.53 -18.29 -17.78
C ALA A 291 -11.53 -19.45 -17.99
N SER A 292 -12.02 -20.62 -18.39
CA SER A 292 -11.17 -21.79 -18.65
C SER A 292 -10.13 -21.49 -19.75
N GLY A 293 -8.86 -21.79 -19.48
CA GLY A 293 -7.74 -21.49 -20.37
C GLY A 293 -7.14 -20.08 -20.19
N TYR A 294 -7.51 -19.35 -19.14
CA TYR A 294 -6.87 -18.08 -18.76
C TYR A 294 -5.38 -18.27 -18.40
N THR A 295 -4.50 -17.46 -19.00
CA THR A 295 -3.05 -17.44 -18.72
C THR A 295 -2.74 -16.35 -17.71
N VAL A 296 -1.89 -16.59 -16.70
CA VAL A 296 -1.47 -15.57 -15.71
C VAL A 296 -0.20 -14.83 -16.16
N PHE A 297 0.85 -15.54 -16.56
CA PHE A 297 2.07 -14.94 -17.11
C PHE A 297 1.93 -14.58 -18.61
N ARG A 298 2.41 -13.40 -19.01
CA ARG A 298 2.58 -12.98 -20.42
C ARG A 298 3.95 -12.37 -20.61
N SER A 299 4.75 -12.85 -21.56
CA SER A 299 5.88 -12.06 -22.09
C SER A 299 5.38 -11.15 -23.21
N VAL A 300 5.70 -9.86 -23.19
CA VAL A 300 5.29 -8.92 -24.26
C VAL A 300 5.80 -9.33 -25.65
N LYS A 301 6.90 -10.10 -25.71
CA LYS A 301 7.46 -10.63 -26.97
C LYS A 301 6.58 -11.73 -27.59
N ASP A 302 5.83 -12.49 -26.78
CA ASP A 302 4.85 -13.49 -27.29
C ASP A 302 3.68 -12.82 -28.01
N PHE A 303 3.31 -11.62 -27.57
CA PHE A 303 2.30 -10.75 -28.20
C PHE A 303 2.85 -9.94 -29.38
N GLY A 304 4.12 -10.18 -29.74
CA GLY A 304 4.75 -9.66 -30.93
C GLY A 304 5.65 -8.45 -30.73
N ALA A 305 5.88 -7.97 -29.50
CA ALA A 305 6.80 -6.86 -29.24
C ALA A 305 8.24 -7.21 -29.66
N LYS A 306 9.02 -6.21 -30.09
CA LYS A 306 10.40 -6.39 -30.58
C LYS A 306 11.44 -6.02 -29.53
N GLY A 307 11.24 -4.93 -28.81
CA GLY A 307 12.26 -4.39 -27.90
C GLY A 307 13.51 -3.89 -28.67
N ASP A 308 13.35 -3.42 -29.91
CA ASP A 308 14.45 -2.99 -30.80
C ASP A 308 14.68 -1.46 -30.84
N GLY A 309 13.84 -0.68 -30.16
CA GLY A 309 13.87 0.79 -30.10
C GLY A 309 13.36 1.50 -31.36
N VAL A 310 12.80 0.78 -32.34
CA VAL A 310 12.41 1.30 -33.66
C VAL A 310 10.99 0.88 -34.05
N THR A 311 10.59 -0.34 -33.70
CA THR A 311 9.24 -0.86 -33.89
C THR A 311 8.33 -0.35 -32.77
N ASP A 312 7.17 0.20 -33.14
CA ASP A 312 6.14 0.59 -32.17
C ASP A 312 5.50 -0.65 -31.54
N ASP A 313 5.86 -0.92 -30.29
CA ASP A 313 5.45 -2.09 -29.53
C ASP A 313 4.16 -1.84 -28.71
N THR A 314 3.59 -0.63 -28.74
CA THR A 314 2.44 -0.25 -27.89
C THR A 314 1.27 -1.22 -28.03
N ALA A 315 0.96 -1.62 -29.27
CA ALA A 315 -0.14 -2.53 -29.56
C ALA A 315 0.11 -3.96 -29.04
N ALA A 316 1.36 -4.43 -29.06
CA ALA A 316 1.73 -5.73 -28.53
C ALA A 316 1.71 -5.75 -26.99
N ILE A 317 2.20 -4.68 -26.35
CA ILE A 317 2.17 -4.50 -24.90
C ILE A 317 0.72 -4.44 -24.38
N ASN A 318 -0.11 -3.57 -24.97
CA ASN A 318 -1.53 -3.47 -24.57
C ASN A 318 -2.32 -4.75 -24.90
N ALA A 319 -1.94 -5.52 -25.93
CA ALA A 319 -2.51 -6.85 -26.17
C ALA A 319 -2.10 -7.87 -25.10
N ALA A 320 -0.85 -7.84 -24.62
CA ALA A 320 -0.40 -8.68 -23.51
C ALA A 320 -1.19 -8.37 -22.22
N ILE A 321 -1.35 -7.09 -21.88
CA ILE A 321 -2.06 -6.64 -20.67
C ILE A 321 -3.56 -6.98 -20.73
N SER A 322 -4.24 -6.72 -21.84
CA SER A 322 -5.70 -6.95 -22.00
C SER A 322 -6.09 -8.40 -22.25
N SER A 323 -5.12 -9.27 -22.59
CA SER A 323 -5.35 -10.68 -22.94
C SER A 323 -6.15 -11.45 -21.87
N GLY A 324 -7.14 -12.24 -22.30
CA GLY A 324 -7.91 -13.11 -21.40
C GLY A 324 -9.22 -12.53 -20.85
N ASN A 325 -9.79 -11.47 -21.46
CA ASN A 325 -11.06 -10.86 -21.06
C ASN A 325 -11.03 -10.34 -19.61
N ARG A 326 -10.09 -9.43 -19.35
CA ARG A 326 -9.82 -8.86 -18.02
C ARG A 326 -10.66 -7.63 -17.72
N CYS A 327 -10.66 -7.19 -16.46
CA CYS A 327 -11.22 -5.90 -16.06
C CYS A 327 -10.35 -4.74 -16.56
N GLY A 328 -10.72 -4.19 -17.73
CA GLY A 328 -10.20 -2.95 -18.29
C GLY A 328 -11.21 -1.80 -18.25
N PRO A 329 -10.78 -0.55 -18.50
CA PRO A 329 -11.65 0.63 -18.47
C PRO A 329 -12.85 0.58 -19.44
N ALA A 330 -12.78 -0.23 -20.50
CA ALA A 330 -13.87 -0.43 -21.45
C ALA A 330 -14.81 -1.60 -21.07
N ASP A 331 -14.32 -2.55 -20.26
CA ASP A 331 -14.95 -3.85 -20.01
C ASP A 331 -15.66 -3.91 -18.65
N CYS A 332 -15.02 -3.38 -17.60
CA CYS A 332 -15.57 -3.27 -16.24
C CYS A 332 -15.81 -1.81 -15.82
N GLY A 333 -15.31 -0.82 -16.56
CA GLY A 333 -15.47 0.60 -16.22
C GLY A 333 -14.77 0.95 -14.90
N PRO A 334 -15.49 1.48 -13.88
CA PRO A 334 -14.96 1.72 -12.54
C PRO A 334 -15.07 0.49 -11.61
N GLY A 335 -15.44 -0.68 -12.15
CA GLY A 335 -15.45 -1.94 -11.42
C GLY A 335 -14.05 -2.46 -11.11
N THR A 336 -13.98 -3.52 -10.32
CA THR A 336 -12.75 -4.18 -9.89
C THR A 336 -12.86 -5.69 -10.14
N THR A 337 -11.78 -6.46 -9.90
CA THR A 337 -11.83 -7.94 -9.84
C THR A 337 -10.56 -8.51 -9.21
N THR A 338 -10.64 -9.71 -8.63
CA THR A 338 -9.45 -10.53 -8.30
C THR A 338 -9.34 -11.78 -9.16
N THR A 339 -10.32 -12.04 -10.02
CA THR A 339 -10.39 -13.26 -10.84
C THR A 339 -9.40 -13.29 -12.00
N THR A 340 -8.96 -12.12 -12.51
CA THR A 340 -8.09 -12.02 -13.70
C THR A 340 -6.71 -11.41 -13.42
N PRO A 341 -5.84 -12.05 -12.63
CA PRO A 341 -4.46 -11.60 -12.36
C PRO A 341 -3.58 -11.61 -13.60
N ALA A 342 -2.55 -10.76 -13.64
CA ALA A 342 -1.55 -10.79 -14.70
C ALA A 342 -0.14 -10.43 -14.24
N ILE A 343 0.84 -11.28 -14.55
CA ILE A 343 2.24 -10.87 -14.69
C ILE A 343 2.41 -10.50 -16.16
N VAL A 344 2.72 -9.24 -16.45
CA VAL A 344 3.13 -8.79 -17.79
C VAL A 344 4.61 -8.50 -17.75
N TYR A 345 5.37 -9.47 -18.26
CA TYR A 345 6.83 -9.48 -18.22
C TYR A 345 7.45 -8.83 -19.47
N PHE A 346 8.45 -8.01 -19.23
CA PHE A 346 9.26 -7.32 -20.23
C PHE A 346 10.69 -7.89 -20.19
N PRO A 347 11.03 -8.82 -21.10
CA PRO A 347 12.42 -9.24 -21.30
C PRO A 347 13.32 -8.05 -21.70
N PRO A 348 14.65 -8.18 -21.60
CA PRO A 348 15.58 -7.12 -22.01
C PRO A 348 15.32 -6.60 -23.43
N GLY A 349 15.33 -5.27 -23.60
CA GLY A 349 15.05 -4.57 -24.86
C GLY A 349 14.64 -3.11 -24.66
N THR A 350 14.52 -2.37 -25.77
CA THR A 350 13.98 -1.00 -25.81
C THR A 350 12.65 -1.00 -26.55
N TYR A 351 11.55 -0.75 -25.84
CA TYR A 351 10.20 -0.82 -26.37
C TYR A 351 9.72 0.58 -26.72
N LEU A 352 9.68 0.92 -28.02
CA LEU A 352 9.16 2.20 -28.49
C LEU A 352 7.63 2.19 -28.34
N VAL A 353 7.07 3.20 -27.68
CA VAL A 353 5.62 3.35 -27.47
C VAL A 353 5.13 4.73 -27.91
N SER A 354 3.94 4.81 -28.52
CA SER A 354 3.37 6.04 -29.10
C SER A 354 2.07 6.51 -28.43
N SER A 355 1.50 5.70 -27.55
CA SER A 355 0.31 6.02 -26.74
C SER A 355 0.38 5.23 -25.42
N PRO A 356 -0.47 5.50 -24.42
CA PRO A 356 -0.32 4.91 -23.10
C PRO A 356 -0.28 3.39 -23.10
N ILE A 357 0.63 2.83 -22.31
CA ILE A 357 0.48 1.48 -21.78
C ILE A 357 -0.69 1.57 -20.79
N ILE A 358 -1.79 0.88 -21.07
CA ILE A 358 -2.99 0.94 -20.24
C ILE A 358 -2.90 -0.21 -19.24
N ASP A 359 -2.57 0.11 -17.99
CA ASP A 359 -2.58 -0.89 -16.93
C ASP A 359 -4.03 -1.31 -16.61
N TYR A 360 -4.29 -2.61 -16.59
CA TYR A 360 -5.61 -3.17 -16.29
C TYR A 360 -5.66 -3.61 -14.83
N TYR A 361 -6.87 -3.74 -14.26
CA TYR A 361 -6.99 -4.02 -12.83
C TYR A 361 -6.36 -5.39 -12.46
N TYR A 362 -5.65 -5.43 -11.32
CA TYR A 362 -4.96 -6.63 -10.79
C TYR A 362 -3.81 -7.13 -11.71
N THR A 363 -2.93 -6.22 -12.14
CA THR A 363 -1.72 -6.49 -12.94
C THR A 363 -0.44 -6.20 -12.16
N ASN A 364 0.62 -6.96 -12.44
CA ASN A 364 2.00 -6.66 -12.11
C ASN A 364 2.78 -6.49 -13.43
N ILE A 365 3.28 -5.30 -13.72
CA ILE A 365 4.21 -5.05 -14.84
C ILE A 365 5.64 -5.24 -14.31
N ILE A 366 6.38 -6.20 -14.88
CA ILE A 366 7.71 -6.59 -14.36
C ILE A 366 8.73 -6.61 -15.49
N GLY A 367 9.85 -5.90 -15.31
CA GLY A 367 11.01 -6.00 -16.19
C GLY A 367 12.04 -7.02 -15.68
N ASN A 368 12.99 -7.41 -16.53
CA ASN A 368 14.21 -8.09 -16.10
C ASN A 368 15.03 -7.15 -15.17
N PRO A 369 15.30 -7.48 -13.89
CA PRO A 369 15.98 -6.58 -12.96
C PRO A 369 17.48 -6.42 -13.22
N ASP A 370 18.16 -7.45 -13.76
CA ASP A 370 19.59 -7.39 -14.13
C ASP A 370 19.82 -6.56 -15.40
N CYS A 371 18.86 -6.55 -16.32
CA CYS A 371 18.89 -5.83 -17.58
C CYS A 371 17.57 -5.10 -17.84
N LEU A 372 17.35 -4.02 -17.07
CA LEU A 372 16.12 -3.22 -17.08
C LEU A 372 15.65 -2.88 -18.51
N PRO A 373 14.42 -3.25 -18.89
CA PRO A 373 13.85 -2.91 -20.19
C PRO A 373 13.53 -1.40 -20.25
N VAL A 374 13.81 -0.78 -21.38
CA VAL A 374 13.60 0.66 -21.59
C VAL A 374 12.27 0.88 -22.30
N ILE A 375 11.29 1.48 -21.62
CA ILE A 375 10.07 1.98 -22.26
C ILE A 375 10.37 3.37 -22.84
N LEU A 376 10.40 3.47 -24.17
CA LEU A 376 10.80 4.67 -24.91
C LEU A 376 9.57 5.37 -25.48
N ALA A 377 9.18 6.51 -24.91
CA ALA A 377 8.11 7.33 -25.46
C ALA A 377 8.51 7.94 -26.83
N SER A 378 7.62 7.82 -27.82
CA SER A 378 7.83 8.38 -29.16
C SER A 378 7.66 9.92 -29.17
N PRO A 379 8.15 10.62 -30.22
CA PRO A 379 7.95 12.06 -30.39
C PRO A 379 6.48 12.53 -30.51
N THR A 380 5.51 11.61 -30.54
CA THR A 380 4.07 11.90 -30.64
C THR A 380 3.26 11.35 -29.46
N PHE A 381 3.91 10.93 -28.38
CA PHE A 381 3.28 10.27 -27.24
C PHE A 381 2.20 11.12 -26.56
N GLN A 382 1.06 10.50 -26.24
CA GLN A 382 -0.03 11.09 -25.45
C GLN A 382 -0.09 10.39 -24.08
N VAL A 383 -0.42 11.12 -23.02
CA VAL A 383 -0.23 10.67 -21.62
C VAL A 383 -1.44 9.98 -21.00
N GLY A 384 -1.19 9.19 -19.95
CA GLY A 384 -2.16 8.46 -19.11
C GLY A 384 -1.57 8.24 -17.70
N GLN A 385 -2.25 7.48 -16.83
CA GLN A 385 -1.98 7.45 -15.37
C GLN A 385 -1.93 6.04 -14.75
N ALA A 386 -1.58 6.01 -13.45
CA ALA A 386 -1.81 4.96 -12.42
C ALA A 386 -0.72 3.90 -12.10
N THR A 387 -0.94 3.29 -10.91
CA THR A 387 -0.28 2.14 -10.22
C THR A 387 1.14 2.30 -9.62
N SER A 388 1.53 1.32 -8.79
CA SER A 388 2.64 1.36 -7.83
C SER A 388 3.98 0.94 -8.43
N LEU A 389 5.08 1.50 -7.93
CA LEU A 389 6.37 1.52 -8.63
C LEU A 389 7.54 1.11 -7.72
N GLN A 390 8.43 0.27 -8.25
CA GLN A 390 9.72 -0.10 -7.66
C GLN A 390 10.79 -0.22 -8.76
N ASN A 391 12.03 0.20 -8.48
CA ASN A 391 13.21 0.01 -9.35
C ASN A 391 13.05 0.59 -10.78
N ILE A 392 12.57 1.83 -10.89
CA ILE A 392 12.34 2.50 -12.19
C ILE A 392 13.25 3.72 -12.37
N VAL A 393 13.88 3.82 -13.53
CA VAL A 393 14.74 4.95 -13.93
C VAL A 393 14.03 5.83 -14.98
N PHE A 394 13.66 7.05 -14.59
CA PHE A 394 13.02 8.04 -15.46
C PHE A 394 14.07 8.94 -16.13
N GLN A 395 14.15 8.90 -17.46
CA GLN A 395 15.06 9.73 -18.26
C GLN A 395 14.27 10.85 -18.95
N LEU A 396 14.44 12.10 -18.49
CA LEU A 396 13.65 13.26 -18.89
C LEU A 396 14.54 14.38 -19.46
N SER A 397 13.97 15.24 -20.31
CA SER A 397 14.72 16.37 -20.87
C SER A 397 15.08 17.39 -19.79
N THR A 398 16.35 17.81 -19.77
CA THR A 398 16.93 18.88 -18.94
C THR A 398 16.93 20.25 -19.62
N ASP A 399 16.35 20.38 -20.82
CA ASP A 399 16.25 21.68 -21.51
C ASP A 399 15.44 22.69 -20.69
N ALA A 400 15.81 23.97 -20.73
CA ALA A 400 15.12 25.01 -19.96
C ALA A 400 13.62 25.15 -20.31
N SER A 401 13.24 24.79 -21.54
CA SER A 401 11.85 24.79 -22.03
C SER A 401 11.10 23.47 -21.78
N THR A 402 11.75 22.47 -21.19
CA THR A 402 11.18 21.13 -20.94
C THR A 402 9.82 21.19 -20.25
N GLN A 403 8.87 20.40 -20.74
CA GLN A 403 7.61 20.09 -20.05
C GLN A 403 7.56 18.62 -19.62
N HIS A 404 8.69 17.90 -19.66
CA HIS A 404 8.75 16.50 -19.26
C HIS A 404 8.47 16.35 -17.77
N GLN A 405 7.70 15.32 -17.45
CA GLN A 405 7.37 14.88 -16.10
C GLN A 405 7.55 13.36 -16.02
N GLY A 406 8.15 12.87 -14.93
CA GLY A 406 8.45 11.44 -14.78
C GLY A 406 7.26 10.67 -14.24
N LEU A 407 6.74 11.13 -13.11
CA LEU A 407 5.56 10.57 -12.46
C LEU A 407 4.50 11.65 -12.23
N PHE A 408 3.28 11.35 -12.64
CA PHE A 408 2.08 12.12 -12.33
C PHE A 408 1.12 11.25 -11.50
N ILE A 409 0.65 11.79 -10.38
CA ILE A 409 -0.44 11.21 -9.59
C ILE A 409 -1.37 12.38 -9.25
N GLU A 410 -2.60 12.39 -9.76
CA GLU A 410 -3.56 13.45 -9.47
C GLU A 410 -4.48 13.15 -8.28
N GLU A 411 -4.75 11.87 -7.99
CA GLU A 411 -5.60 11.45 -6.87
C GLU A 411 -5.34 10.01 -6.37
N GLY A 412 -6.25 9.52 -5.52
CA GLY A 412 -6.30 8.14 -5.02
C GLY A 412 -6.16 8.04 -3.49
N SER A 413 -6.09 6.80 -2.99
CA SER A 413 -5.66 6.47 -1.63
C SER A 413 -4.47 5.51 -1.73
N GLY A 414 -3.30 5.96 -1.32
CA GLY A 414 -2.01 5.36 -1.67
C GLY A 414 -1.36 4.55 -0.55
N GLY A 415 -0.39 3.75 -0.94
CA GLY A 415 0.38 2.86 -0.08
C GLY A 415 1.89 3.16 -0.15
N PHE A 416 2.64 2.31 -0.84
CA PHE A 416 4.11 2.36 -0.89
C PHE A 416 4.66 2.53 -2.32
N ILE A 417 5.74 3.32 -2.45
CA ILE A 417 6.60 3.44 -3.64
C ILE A 417 8.05 3.44 -3.19
N GLY A 418 8.92 2.71 -3.90
CA GLY A 418 10.32 2.52 -3.52
C GLY A 418 11.30 2.65 -4.69
N ASP A 419 12.57 2.91 -4.39
CA ASP A 419 13.71 2.66 -5.28
C ASP A 419 13.62 3.30 -6.68
N LEU A 420 13.21 4.57 -6.78
CA LEU A 420 13.09 5.28 -8.08
C LEU A 420 14.24 6.26 -8.31
N VAL A 421 14.66 6.41 -9.57
CA VAL A 421 15.69 7.38 -9.97
C VAL A 421 15.20 8.27 -11.11
N PHE A 422 15.30 9.59 -10.94
CA PHE A 422 14.85 10.58 -11.92
C PHE A 422 16.02 11.43 -12.43
N TYR A 423 16.17 11.53 -13.75
CA TYR A 423 17.11 12.42 -14.42
C TYR A 423 16.36 13.49 -15.21
N GLY A 424 16.54 14.76 -14.86
CA GLY A 424 15.95 15.92 -15.54
C GLY A 424 14.47 16.14 -15.25
N GLY A 425 13.77 16.79 -16.19
CA GLY A 425 12.35 17.12 -16.09
C GLY A 425 12.05 18.49 -15.50
N LYS A 426 10.83 18.96 -15.75
CA LYS A 426 10.29 20.22 -15.19
C LYS A 426 9.84 20.00 -13.76
N GLN A 427 9.04 18.97 -13.58
CA GLN A 427 8.78 18.29 -12.32
C GLN A 427 9.24 16.85 -12.53
N ALA A 428 10.19 16.33 -11.75
CA ALA A 428 10.49 14.89 -11.86
C ALA A 428 9.29 14.06 -11.37
N MET A 429 8.68 14.48 -10.25
CA MET A 429 7.40 14.00 -9.74
C MET A 429 6.42 15.16 -9.54
N SER A 430 5.15 14.94 -9.87
CA SER A 430 4.04 15.84 -9.54
C SER A 430 2.86 15.04 -9.01
N ILE A 431 2.59 15.13 -7.71
CA ILE A 431 1.86 14.10 -6.98
C ILE A 431 0.85 14.69 -5.99
N GLY A 432 -0.35 14.11 -5.95
CA GLY A 432 -1.38 14.38 -4.95
C GLY A 432 -2.30 13.17 -4.75
N ASN A 433 -2.54 12.83 -3.50
CA ASN A 433 -3.21 11.60 -3.05
C ASN A 433 -3.53 11.74 -1.55
N GLN A 434 -4.45 10.95 -0.99
CA GLN A 434 -4.76 10.99 0.44
C GLN A 434 -3.51 10.80 1.32
N GLN A 435 -2.80 9.69 1.14
CA GLN A 435 -1.55 9.41 1.83
C GLN A 435 -0.59 8.54 1.01
N PHE A 436 0.69 8.56 1.37
CA PHE A 436 1.70 7.69 0.77
C PHE A 436 2.95 7.55 1.65
N THR A 437 3.65 6.43 1.48
CA THR A 437 5.02 6.19 1.94
C THR A 437 5.94 6.07 0.74
N MET A 438 6.97 6.90 0.69
CA MET A 438 7.92 6.95 -0.44
C MET A 438 9.35 6.81 0.06
N ARG A 439 10.03 5.73 -0.35
CA ARG A 439 11.36 5.35 0.15
C ARG A 439 12.42 5.31 -0.96
N ASN A 440 13.65 5.71 -0.66
CA ASN A 440 14.82 5.59 -1.54
C ASN A 440 14.59 6.21 -2.94
N LEU A 441 14.25 7.50 -2.98
CA LEU A 441 13.98 8.23 -4.24
C LEU A 441 15.12 9.19 -4.57
N THR A 442 15.78 9.00 -5.71
CA THR A 442 16.94 9.78 -6.15
C THR A 442 16.57 10.71 -7.33
N PHE A 443 17.03 11.95 -7.28
CA PHE A 443 16.73 12.98 -8.29
C PHE A 443 17.99 13.70 -8.75
N PHE A 444 18.12 13.93 -10.06
CA PHE A 444 19.26 14.61 -10.67
C PHE A 444 18.83 15.68 -11.68
N ASN A 445 19.21 16.93 -11.44
CA ASN A 445 19.10 18.05 -12.40
C ASN A 445 17.66 18.39 -12.86
N ALA A 446 16.64 18.11 -12.04
CA ALA A 446 15.26 18.51 -12.30
C ALA A 446 15.04 20.01 -11.98
N GLN A 447 14.11 20.70 -12.66
CA GLN A 447 13.77 22.08 -12.28
C GLN A 447 13.10 22.12 -10.89
N THR A 448 12.14 21.22 -10.66
CA THR A 448 11.63 20.81 -9.34
C THR A 448 11.71 19.29 -9.24
N ALA A 449 12.24 18.74 -8.14
CA ALA A 449 12.27 17.28 -7.95
C ALA A 449 10.86 16.73 -7.63
N ILE A 450 10.18 17.29 -6.62
CA ILE A 450 8.83 16.89 -6.19
C ILE A 450 7.93 18.12 -6.13
N GLN A 451 6.86 18.14 -6.93
CA GLN A 451 5.73 19.05 -6.76
C GLN A 451 4.61 18.32 -6.02
N GLN A 452 4.35 18.67 -4.77
CA GLN A 452 3.19 18.18 -4.05
C GLN A 452 1.98 19.04 -4.47
N LEU A 453 0.98 18.41 -5.08
CA LEU A 453 -0.24 19.05 -5.58
C LEU A 453 -1.30 19.17 -4.48
N TRP A 454 -1.49 18.10 -3.72
CA TRP A 454 -2.33 18.03 -2.53
C TRP A 454 -1.90 16.82 -1.68
N ASN A 455 -2.33 16.75 -0.42
CA ASN A 455 -2.39 15.51 0.36
C ASN A 455 -3.20 15.72 1.65
N TRP A 456 -3.40 14.64 2.42
CA TRP A 456 -3.69 14.72 3.85
C TRP A 456 -2.38 14.59 4.66
N GLY A 457 -1.62 13.53 4.44
CA GLY A 457 -0.29 13.36 5.03
C GLY A 457 0.62 12.49 4.17
N TRP A 458 1.93 12.71 4.22
CA TRP A 458 2.90 11.98 3.40
C TRP A 458 4.20 11.74 4.15
N THR A 459 4.84 10.60 3.90
CA THR A 459 6.13 10.27 4.49
C THR A 459 7.16 9.92 3.42
N TYR A 460 8.27 10.64 3.44
CA TYR A 460 9.42 10.45 2.58
C TYR A 460 10.64 10.00 3.40
N LYS A 461 11.28 8.89 3.00
CA LYS A 461 12.52 8.37 3.62
C LYS A 461 13.57 8.10 2.53
N GLY A 462 14.84 8.38 2.80
CA GLY A 462 15.90 8.09 1.82
C GLY A 462 15.83 8.95 0.56
N LEU A 463 15.40 10.22 0.65
CA LEU A 463 15.45 11.11 -0.52
C LEU A 463 16.91 11.51 -0.83
N ASN A 464 17.28 11.49 -2.09
CA ASN A 464 18.62 11.87 -2.56
C ASN A 464 18.51 12.88 -3.71
N ILE A 465 18.38 14.16 -3.36
CA ILE A 465 18.06 15.25 -4.30
C ILE A 465 19.34 15.99 -4.71
N ASN A 466 19.69 15.95 -6.00
CA ASN A 466 20.97 16.45 -6.52
C ASN A 466 20.78 17.48 -7.64
N ASN A 467 21.44 18.63 -7.52
CA ASN A 467 21.53 19.69 -8.53
C ASN A 467 20.16 20.21 -9.03
N CYS A 468 19.10 20.10 -8.23
CA CYS A 468 17.75 20.48 -8.65
C CYS A 468 17.52 21.99 -8.42
N GLY A 469 16.57 22.60 -9.12
CA GLY A 469 16.20 24.01 -8.87
C GLY A 469 15.46 24.19 -7.54
N VAL A 470 14.53 23.27 -7.27
CA VAL A 470 13.84 23.08 -5.99
C VAL A 470 13.80 21.58 -5.67
N GLY A 471 13.93 21.22 -4.39
CA GLY A 471 13.64 19.85 -3.93
C GLY A 471 12.14 19.58 -3.93
N ILE A 472 11.46 19.98 -2.85
CA ILE A 472 10.02 19.79 -2.64
C ILE A 472 9.32 21.15 -2.73
N ASP A 473 8.30 21.26 -3.58
CA ASP A 473 7.40 22.42 -3.65
C ASP A 473 5.97 22.00 -3.26
N MET A 474 5.52 22.46 -2.10
CA MET A 474 4.17 22.23 -1.54
C MET A 474 3.37 23.54 -1.42
N THR A 475 3.66 24.52 -2.30
CA THR A 475 3.03 25.86 -2.31
C THR A 475 1.64 25.89 -3.01
N ALA A 476 1.10 24.71 -3.34
CA ALA A 476 -0.12 24.52 -4.11
C ALA A 476 -1.38 25.02 -3.38
N ILE A 477 -2.32 25.56 -4.15
CA ILE A 477 -3.61 26.11 -3.68
C ILE A 477 -4.75 25.75 -4.64
N THR A 478 -5.97 25.76 -4.11
CA THR A 478 -7.22 25.70 -4.89
C THR A 478 -7.52 27.02 -5.61
N ASP A 479 -8.44 27.00 -6.57
CA ASP A 479 -9.00 28.21 -7.22
C ASP A 479 -9.64 29.20 -6.22
N SER A 480 -10.09 28.73 -5.05
CA SER A 480 -10.58 29.56 -3.94
C SER A 480 -9.47 30.10 -3.03
N ASN A 481 -8.20 29.92 -3.41
CA ASN A 481 -7.02 30.24 -2.61
C ASN A 481 -7.02 29.58 -1.23
N THR A 482 -7.29 28.27 -1.16
CA THR A 482 -7.02 27.46 0.04
C THR A 482 -5.80 26.58 -0.17
N LEU A 483 -4.97 26.39 0.86
CA LEU A 483 -3.92 25.36 0.82
C LEU A 483 -4.51 23.97 0.56
N THR A 484 -3.72 23.11 -0.08
CA THR A 484 -4.13 21.77 -0.56
C THR A 484 -3.27 20.64 0.00
N VAL A 485 -2.09 20.95 0.51
CA VAL A 485 -1.17 19.99 1.13
C VAL A 485 -1.32 20.09 2.64
N GLY A 486 -1.85 19.03 3.26
CA GLY A 486 -2.00 18.95 4.70
C GLY A 486 -0.65 18.82 5.41
N GLY A 487 0.12 17.77 5.10
CA GLY A 487 1.41 17.54 5.77
C GLY A 487 2.44 16.70 5.02
N VAL A 488 3.72 16.96 5.29
CA VAL A 488 4.84 16.13 4.84
C VAL A 488 5.85 15.85 5.96
N VAL A 489 6.29 14.61 6.05
CA VAL A 489 7.42 14.15 6.86
C VAL A 489 8.55 13.78 5.92
N VAL A 490 9.76 14.28 6.16
CA VAL A 490 10.99 13.85 5.47
C VAL A 490 12.00 13.39 6.51
N VAL A 491 12.49 12.17 6.36
CA VAL A 491 13.46 11.54 7.27
C VAL A 491 14.63 10.93 6.47
N ASP A 492 15.82 10.84 7.08
CA ASP A 492 16.98 10.11 6.56
C ASP A 492 17.29 10.46 5.10
N SER A 493 17.61 11.72 4.82
CA SER A 493 17.64 12.23 3.43
C SER A 493 18.83 13.14 3.16
N VAL A 494 19.29 13.18 1.91
CA VAL A 494 20.46 13.94 1.44
C VAL A 494 20.05 14.91 0.35
N VAL A 495 20.47 16.17 0.45
CA VAL A 495 20.18 17.22 -0.54
C VAL A 495 21.47 17.94 -0.91
N SER A 496 21.81 17.91 -2.21
CA SER A 496 23.06 18.45 -2.76
C SER A 496 22.80 19.48 -3.87
N ASN A 497 23.57 20.58 -3.84
CA ASN A 497 23.64 21.64 -4.86
C ASN A 497 22.27 22.19 -5.31
N THR A 498 21.29 22.19 -4.41
CA THR A 498 19.88 22.53 -4.71
C THR A 498 19.56 23.85 -4.00
N PRO A 499 19.26 24.96 -4.73
CA PRO A 499 19.16 26.30 -4.12
C PRO A 499 18.12 26.44 -3.00
N VAL A 500 17.00 25.70 -3.12
CA VAL A 500 15.96 25.63 -2.08
C VAL A 500 15.54 24.17 -1.93
N PHE A 501 15.73 23.59 -0.74
CA PHE A 501 15.27 22.22 -0.48
C PHE A 501 13.74 22.15 -0.43
N LEU A 502 13.08 22.80 0.52
CA LEU A 502 11.61 22.73 0.67
C LEU A 502 10.97 24.14 0.59
N LYS A 503 9.87 24.25 -0.16
CA LYS A 503 9.00 25.44 -0.21
C LYS A 503 7.59 25.15 0.26
N TYR A 504 7.04 25.97 1.15
CA TYR A 504 5.71 25.79 1.72
C TYR A 504 4.91 27.09 1.87
N GLY A 505 3.59 26.96 1.99
CA GLY A 505 2.64 28.06 2.08
C GLY A 505 2.51 28.85 0.78
N ASN A 506 1.56 29.77 0.72
CA ASN A 506 1.35 30.64 -0.44
C ASN A 506 0.89 32.03 0.04
N PRO A 507 1.47 33.14 -0.44
CA PRO A 507 1.12 34.49 0.05
C PRO A 507 -0.29 34.94 -0.32
N ASN A 508 -0.98 34.21 -1.20
CA ASN A 508 -2.38 34.45 -1.56
C ASN A 508 -3.34 33.52 -0.80
N ALA A 509 -2.84 32.52 -0.08
CA ALA A 509 -3.67 31.52 0.57
C ALA A 509 -4.41 32.05 1.80
N SER A 510 -5.63 31.54 1.95
CA SER A 510 -6.29 31.27 3.21
C SER A 510 -6.20 29.77 3.52
N GLY A 511 -6.60 29.37 4.71
CA GLY A 511 -6.58 27.98 5.16
C GLY A 511 -6.65 27.94 6.69
N PRO A 512 -6.94 26.78 7.30
CA PRO A 512 -6.87 26.63 8.74
C PRO A 512 -5.40 26.51 9.20
N ASP A 513 -5.14 26.89 10.45
CA ASP A 513 -3.78 27.12 10.97
C ASP A 513 -2.89 25.86 11.07
N ALA A 514 -3.50 24.67 11.01
CA ALA A 514 -2.77 23.40 11.04
C ALA A 514 -2.44 22.84 9.64
N ALA A 515 -2.74 23.55 8.55
CA ALA A 515 -2.35 23.12 7.20
C ALA A 515 -0.87 23.37 6.87
N ASN A 516 -0.34 22.63 5.89
CA ASN A 516 1.07 22.72 5.46
C ASN A 516 2.06 22.36 6.59
N ASN A 517 1.74 21.29 7.33
CA ASN A 517 2.61 20.68 8.32
C ASN A 517 3.92 20.16 7.69
N ILE A 518 5.02 20.34 8.40
CA ILE A 518 6.34 19.85 7.98
C ILE A 518 7.03 19.21 9.17
N VAL A 519 7.62 18.03 8.98
CA VAL A 519 8.70 17.52 9.84
C VAL A 519 9.90 17.15 8.97
N LEU A 520 11.08 17.60 9.38
CA LEU A 520 12.38 17.26 8.80
C LEU A 520 13.26 16.65 9.89
N GLU A 521 13.76 15.43 9.70
CA GLU A 521 14.68 14.79 10.65
C GLU A 521 15.83 14.07 9.94
N ASN A 522 17.06 14.18 10.46
CA ASN A 522 18.27 13.57 9.87
C ASN A 522 18.45 13.92 8.38
N ILE A 523 18.39 15.22 8.05
CA ILE A 523 18.61 15.72 6.68
C ILE A 523 20.05 16.23 6.55
N GLN A 524 20.80 15.69 5.59
CA GLN A 524 22.15 16.14 5.24
C GLN A 524 22.10 17.14 4.08
N LEU A 525 22.77 18.29 4.21
CA LEU A 525 22.71 19.41 3.25
C LEU A 525 24.10 19.77 2.73
N SER A 526 24.29 19.81 1.41
CA SER A 526 25.56 20.18 0.79
C SER A 526 25.34 21.18 -0.34
N GLY A 527 25.85 22.41 -0.21
CA GLY A 527 25.59 23.46 -1.22
C GLY A 527 24.12 23.89 -1.33
N VAL A 528 23.32 23.67 -0.28
CA VAL A 528 21.92 24.08 -0.16
C VAL A 528 21.86 25.31 0.76
N PRO A 529 21.68 26.54 0.24
CA PRO A 529 21.66 27.74 1.07
C PRO A 529 20.34 27.90 1.85
N VAL A 530 19.22 27.40 1.31
CA VAL A 530 17.90 27.50 1.95
C VAL A 530 17.32 26.09 2.14
N ALA A 531 17.18 25.68 3.40
CA ALA A 531 16.56 24.40 3.75
C ALA A 531 15.03 24.49 3.68
N VAL A 532 14.44 25.56 4.20
CA VAL A 532 13.00 25.83 4.14
C VAL A 532 12.74 27.28 3.73
N GLN A 533 11.92 27.46 2.69
CA GLN A 533 11.46 28.76 2.19
C GLN A 533 9.93 28.84 2.27
N SER A 534 9.40 30.01 2.61
CA SER A 534 7.97 30.30 2.49
C SER A 534 7.60 30.71 1.06
N GLY A 535 6.34 30.53 0.66
CA GLY A 535 5.85 30.90 -0.68
C GLY A 535 5.95 32.39 -1.03
N SER A 536 6.24 33.27 -0.06
CA SER A 536 6.57 34.69 -0.29
C SER A 536 8.04 34.92 -0.67
N GLY A 537 8.86 33.87 -0.66
CA GLY A 537 10.30 33.89 -0.95
C GLY A 537 11.20 34.03 0.28
N ALA A 538 10.64 34.26 1.48
CA ALA A 538 11.45 34.42 2.68
C ALA A 538 11.99 33.08 3.21
N THR A 539 13.29 33.03 3.50
CA THR A 539 13.98 31.91 4.17
C THR A 539 13.47 31.75 5.59
N ILE A 540 12.99 30.55 5.92
CA ILE A 540 12.51 30.17 7.26
C ILE A 540 13.54 29.29 7.98
N LEU A 541 14.30 28.48 7.23
CA LEU A 541 15.46 27.73 7.73
C LEU A 541 16.63 27.86 6.75
N SER A 542 17.77 28.38 7.23
CA SER A 542 19.04 28.37 6.47
C SER A 542 19.59 26.94 6.37
N GLY A 543 20.16 26.59 5.21
CA GLY A 543 20.88 25.32 5.02
C GLY A 543 22.38 25.41 5.30
N GLU A 544 22.90 26.58 5.66
CA GLU A 544 24.33 26.85 5.92
C GLU A 544 24.93 26.02 7.08
N SER A 545 24.10 25.38 7.90
CA SER A 545 24.52 24.41 8.93
C SER A 545 25.09 23.11 8.34
N GLY A 546 24.81 22.80 7.08
CA GLY A 546 25.17 21.53 6.43
C GLY A 546 24.31 20.32 6.88
N ALA A 547 23.40 20.50 7.83
CA ALA A 547 22.44 19.48 8.26
C ALA A 547 21.23 20.08 8.99
N VAL A 548 20.13 19.33 9.01
CA VAL A 548 18.97 19.54 9.90
C VAL A 548 18.80 18.30 10.76
N THR A 549 19.11 18.40 12.05
CA THR A 549 18.97 17.29 13.00
C THR A 549 17.51 16.92 13.18
N ALA A 550 16.69 17.87 13.64
CA ALA A 550 15.23 17.77 13.65
C ALA A 550 14.60 19.18 13.65
N TRP A 551 13.57 19.39 12.84
CA TRP A 551 12.87 20.67 12.67
C TRP A 551 11.43 20.44 12.24
N ALA A 552 10.50 21.28 12.71
CA ALA A 552 9.09 21.11 12.38
C ALA A 552 8.30 22.44 12.27
N ASN A 553 7.15 22.38 11.60
CA ASN A 553 6.18 23.47 11.46
C ASN A 553 4.75 22.91 11.61
N GLY A 554 3.99 23.43 12.58
CA GLY A 554 2.57 23.10 12.76
C GLY A 554 2.14 23.05 14.23
N HIS A 555 1.01 22.38 14.49
CA HIS A 555 0.46 22.19 15.85
C HIS A 555 1.17 21.09 16.63
N ARG A 556 1.60 21.40 17.86
CA ARG A 556 2.39 20.52 18.72
C ARG A 556 1.68 20.22 20.06
N TYR A 557 1.75 18.97 20.50
CA TYR A 557 1.25 18.47 21.79
C TYR A 557 2.39 17.77 22.52
N THR A 558 3.04 18.45 23.48
CA THR A 558 4.27 17.97 24.13
C THR A 558 4.34 18.40 25.61
N GLY A 559 5.44 18.03 26.29
CA GLY A 559 5.66 18.32 27.72
C GLY A 559 5.23 17.17 28.63
N TYR A 560 5.34 17.39 29.94
CA TYR A 560 4.80 16.48 30.96
C TYR A 560 4.08 17.29 32.07
N PRO A 561 2.76 17.13 32.26
CA PRO A 561 1.84 16.38 31.38
C PRO A 561 1.83 16.95 29.95
N THR A 562 1.53 16.10 28.97
CA THR A 562 1.42 16.52 27.56
C THR A 562 0.30 17.54 27.40
N THR A 563 0.58 18.67 26.74
CA THR A 563 -0.41 19.74 26.50
C THR A 563 -0.26 20.35 25.11
N GLY A 564 -1.35 20.90 24.56
CA GLY A 564 -1.40 21.55 23.25
C GLY A 564 -2.80 22.10 22.95
N PRO A 565 -3.05 22.59 21.71
CA PRO A 565 -2.05 22.78 20.67
C PRO A 565 -1.11 23.94 21.01
N THR A 566 0.17 23.80 20.64
CA THR A 566 1.08 24.94 20.46
C THR A 566 1.46 25.02 18.98
N ALA A 567 0.97 26.04 18.27
CA ALA A 567 1.44 26.34 16.92
C ALA A 567 2.89 26.84 16.98
N ALA A 568 3.83 26.10 16.38
CA ALA A 568 5.25 26.45 16.44
C ALA A 568 6.06 25.99 15.22
N THR A 569 6.93 26.90 14.78
CA THR A 569 7.88 26.73 13.67
C THR A 569 9.31 26.79 14.23
N GLY A 570 10.13 25.78 13.95
CA GLY A 570 11.51 25.73 14.48
C GLY A 570 11.98 24.34 14.83
N SER A 571 13.24 24.26 15.27
CA SER A 571 13.87 23.02 15.74
C SER A 571 13.05 22.30 16.82
N ILE A 572 13.25 20.99 16.89
CA ILE A 572 12.73 20.10 17.94
C ILE A 572 13.85 19.18 18.39
N ASP A 573 13.68 18.51 19.52
CA ASP A 573 14.53 17.34 19.83
C ASP A 573 14.22 16.22 18.82
N PRO A 574 15.22 15.51 18.27
CA PRO A 574 14.98 14.35 17.41
C PRO A 574 14.36 13.18 18.19
N ASN A 575 13.79 12.23 17.47
CA ASN A 575 13.37 10.95 18.05
C ASN A 575 14.57 10.15 18.58
N THR A 576 14.37 9.42 19.68
CA THR A 576 15.42 8.61 20.30
C THR A 576 15.46 7.25 19.63
N ARG A 577 16.37 7.09 18.67
CA ARG A 577 16.47 5.89 17.83
C ARG A 577 17.16 4.72 18.57
N PRO A 578 16.47 3.61 18.90
CA PRO A 578 17.10 2.43 19.48
C PRO A 578 18.14 1.82 18.54
N ALA A 579 19.28 1.37 19.09
CA ALA A 579 20.39 0.84 18.30
C ALA A 579 20.04 -0.39 17.43
N GLY A 580 18.98 -1.14 17.78
CA GLY A 580 18.48 -2.26 16.98
C GLY A 580 17.52 -1.87 15.85
N LEU A 581 17.08 -0.59 15.76
CA LEU A 581 16.24 -0.08 14.68
C LEU A 581 17.03 0.60 13.54
N VAL A 582 18.34 0.82 13.69
CA VAL A 582 19.14 1.67 12.80
C VAL A 582 20.27 0.94 12.07
N SER A 583 20.53 1.38 10.84
CA SER A 583 21.74 1.09 10.07
C SER A 583 22.64 2.34 10.10
N GLY A 584 23.63 2.35 10.99
CA GLY A 584 24.45 3.54 11.25
C GLY A 584 23.63 4.63 11.95
N THR A 585 23.26 5.69 11.21
CA THR A 585 22.45 6.82 11.72
C THR A 585 21.00 6.77 11.27
N GLU A 586 20.69 6.03 10.21
CA GLU A 586 19.40 5.99 9.53
C GLU A 586 18.58 4.79 10.02
N TYR A 587 17.25 4.83 10.01
CA TYR A 587 16.46 3.64 10.32
C TYR A 587 16.71 2.58 9.24
N TYR A 588 16.84 1.31 9.67
CA TYR A 588 17.06 0.19 8.75
C TYR A 588 15.93 0.13 7.71
N GLU A 589 16.33 -0.12 6.47
CA GLU A 589 15.45 -0.34 5.33
C GLU A 589 16.01 -1.45 4.44
N ARG A 590 15.11 -2.20 3.81
CA ARG A 590 15.42 -3.24 2.84
C ARG A 590 14.27 -3.35 1.85
N SER A 591 14.57 -3.15 0.58
CA SER A 591 13.61 -3.33 -0.51
C SER A 591 13.27 -4.79 -0.78
N LYS A 592 12.11 -5.03 -1.39
CA LYS A 592 11.63 -6.38 -1.75
C LYS A 592 12.71 -7.18 -2.49
N PRO A 593 13.10 -8.38 -2.02
CA PRO A 593 14.04 -9.23 -2.74
C PRO A 593 13.39 -9.75 -4.03
N GLN A 594 13.93 -9.37 -5.18
CA GLN A 594 13.49 -9.88 -6.49
C GLN A 594 14.29 -11.11 -6.92
N TYR A 595 15.38 -11.47 -6.21
CA TYR A 595 16.16 -12.71 -6.40
C TYR A 595 16.88 -12.83 -7.77
N GLU A 596 17.03 -11.74 -8.52
CA GLU A 596 17.90 -11.53 -9.70
C GLU A 596 19.05 -12.55 -9.87
N ASN A 597 19.90 -12.66 -8.86
CA ASN A 597 21.17 -13.40 -8.92
C ASN A 597 21.03 -14.89 -8.55
N GLU A 598 19.83 -15.40 -8.26
CA GLU A 598 19.57 -16.81 -7.93
C GLU A 598 19.26 -17.62 -9.21
N PRO A 599 19.98 -18.72 -9.48
CA PRO A 599 19.71 -19.55 -10.64
C PRO A 599 18.33 -20.22 -10.51
N LEU A 600 17.68 -20.50 -11.65
CA LEU A 600 16.38 -21.20 -11.69
C LEU A 600 16.35 -22.52 -10.86
N ALA A 601 17.50 -23.19 -10.70
CA ALA A 601 17.63 -24.40 -9.88
C ALA A 601 17.47 -24.17 -8.36
N SER A 602 17.55 -22.94 -7.87
CA SER A 602 17.24 -22.57 -6.49
C SER A 602 15.74 -22.54 -6.20
N PHE A 603 14.88 -22.54 -7.23
CA PHE A 603 13.43 -22.37 -7.09
C PHE A 603 12.66 -23.69 -7.09
N VAL A 604 11.73 -23.83 -6.14
CA VAL A 604 10.82 -24.97 -6.02
C VAL A 604 9.39 -24.49 -6.22
N SER A 605 8.82 -24.79 -7.39
CA SER A 605 7.41 -24.51 -7.71
C SER A 605 6.49 -25.38 -6.85
N ILE A 606 5.53 -24.74 -6.17
CA ILE A 606 4.58 -25.40 -5.28
C ILE A 606 3.66 -26.35 -6.07
N ARG A 607 3.25 -25.97 -7.28
CA ARG A 607 2.41 -26.79 -8.17
C ARG A 607 3.18 -27.93 -8.83
N THR A 608 4.45 -27.72 -9.16
CA THR A 608 5.34 -28.80 -9.63
C THR A 608 5.57 -29.84 -8.53
N SER A 609 5.57 -29.41 -7.26
CA SER A 609 5.70 -30.29 -6.10
C SER A 609 4.44 -31.07 -5.77
N GLY A 610 3.26 -30.59 -6.20
CA GLY A 610 1.99 -31.33 -6.12
C GLY A 610 0.80 -30.55 -5.59
N ALA A 611 0.95 -29.27 -5.22
CA ALA A 611 -0.18 -28.44 -4.82
C ALA A 611 -1.07 -28.09 -6.02
N ALA A 612 -2.39 -28.07 -5.83
CA ALA A 612 -3.34 -27.83 -6.90
C ALA A 612 -3.54 -26.34 -7.19
N GLY A 613 -3.70 -25.51 -6.15
CA GLY A 613 -4.01 -24.08 -6.30
C GLY A 613 -5.36 -23.80 -6.97
N ASP A 614 -6.27 -24.78 -6.99
CA ASP A 614 -7.50 -24.78 -7.79
C ASP A 614 -8.73 -24.17 -7.07
N GLY A 615 -8.56 -23.66 -5.85
CA GLY A 615 -9.63 -23.10 -5.02
C GLY A 615 -10.54 -24.13 -4.35
N THR A 616 -10.26 -25.44 -4.47
CA THR A 616 -11.10 -26.54 -3.95
C THR A 616 -10.33 -27.67 -3.27
N THR A 617 -9.16 -28.05 -3.78
CA THR A 617 -8.30 -29.12 -3.26
C THR A 617 -7.55 -28.65 -2.02
N ASP A 618 -7.47 -29.52 -1.00
CA ASP A 618 -6.74 -29.26 0.25
C ASP A 618 -5.23 -29.45 0.06
N ASP A 619 -4.50 -28.34 -0.04
CA ASP A 619 -3.07 -28.28 -0.28
C ASP A 619 -2.23 -28.26 1.02
N THR A 620 -2.85 -28.34 2.21
CA THR A 620 -2.20 -28.15 3.52
C THR A 620 -0.96 -29.04 3.73
N ALA A 621 -1.10 -30.33 3.42
CA ALA A 621 -0.05 -31.31 3.70
C ALA A 621 1.14 -31.17 2.74
N ILE A 622 0.89 -30.85 1.46
CA ILE A 622 1.95 -30.67 0.47
C ILE A 622 2.70 -29.35 0.73
N ILE A 623 1.99 -28.25 1.00
CA ILE A 623 2.62 -26.94 1.28
C ILE A 623 3.56 -27.02 2.49
N ASN A 624 3.09 -27.58 3.61
CA ASN A 624 3.93 -27.77 4.81
C ASN A 624 5.19 -28.61 4.51
N SER A 625 5.07 -29.66 3.70
CA SER A 625 6.21 -30.51 3.33
C SER A 625 7.23 -29.79 2.44
N VAL A 626 6.77 -28.95 1.51
CA VAL A 626 7.63 -28.19 0.59
C VAL A 626 8.35 -27.05 1.31
N LEU A 627 7.65 -26.30 2.17
CA LEU A 627 8.27 -25.26 3.00
C LEU A 627 9.39 -25.82 3.89
N ALA A 628 9.12 -26.95 4.57
CA ALA A 628 10.11 -27.64 5.39
C ALA A 628 11.30 -28.15 4.57
N ALA A 629 11.05 -28.77 3.42
CA ALA A 629 12.12 -29.30 2.56
C ALA A 629 12.96 -28.18 1.91
N ALA A 630 12.34 -27.08 1.49
CA ALA A 630 13.03 -25.97 0.83
C ALA A 630 13.92 -25.20 1.80
N ALA A 631 13.42 -24.85 2.99
CA ALA A 631 14.23 -24.18 4.02
C ALA A 631 15.43 -25.04 4.46
N ALA A 632 15.25 -26.35 4.61
CA ALA A 632 16.34 -27.29 4.92
C ALA A 632 17.39 -27.42 3.80
N GLN A 633 17.08 -26.98 2.57
CA GLN A 633 17.98 -26.97 1.41
C GLN A 633 18.47 -25.56 1.02
N ASN A 634 17.99 -24.50 1.71
CA ASN A 634 18.15 -23.09 1.31
C ASN A 634 17.55 -22.75 -0.07
N ASN A 635 16.54 -23.48 -0.51
CA ASN A 635 15.80 -23.20 -1.75
C ASN A 635 14.72 -22.14 -1.52
N ILE A 636 14.33 -21.46 -2.61
CA ILE A 636 13.24 -20.49 -2.65
C ILE A 636 11.96 -21.24 -3.06
N VAL A 637 10.87 -21.09 -2.30
CA VAL A 637 9.55 -21.62 -2.70
C VAL A 637 8.85 -20.61 -3.58
N PHE A 638 8.60 -21.00 -4.83
CA PHE A 638 7.79 -20.24 -5.77
C PHE A 638 6.35 -20.73 -5.67
N PHE A 639 5.46 -19.91 -5.10
CA PHE A 639 4.03 -20.15 -5.19
C PHE A 639 3.56 -19.69 -6.57
N ASP A 640 3.42 -20.64 -7.49
CA ASP A 640 2.75 -20.39 -8.77
C ASP A 640 1.34 -19.83 -8.51
N ALA A 641 0.77 -19.07 -9.45
CA ALA A 641 -0.50 -18.38 -9.20
C ALA A 641 -1.61 -19.41 -8.88
N GLY A 642 -2.48 -19.10 -7.92
CA GLY A 642 -3.51 -20.03 -7.49
C GLY A 642 -4.23 -19.61 -6.20
N VAL A 643 -5.26 -20.37 -5.86
CA VAL A 643 -5.98 -20.29 -4.59
C VAL A 643 -5.83 -21.64 -3.89
N TYR A 644 -4.91 -21.68 -2.93
CA TYR A 644 -4.50 -22.87 -2.20
C TYR A 644 -5.39 -23.03 -0.97
N VAL A 645 -6.35 -23.96 -1.01
CA VAL A 645 -7.23 -24.20 0.13
C VAL A 645 -6.47 -24.97 1.20
N VAL A 646 -6.57 -24.51 2.44
CA VAL A 646 -5.93 -25.15 3.60
C VAL A 646 -6.95 -25.43 4.70
N SER A 647 -6.81 -26.57 5.38
CA SER A 647 -7.70 -27.04 6.44
C SER A 647 -7.02 -27.14 7.82
N ASP A 648 -5.69 -26.97 7.88
CA ASP A 648 -4.92 -26.81 9.10
C ASP A 648 -3.76 -25.80 8.86
N THR A 649 -3.00 -25.51 9.91
CA THR A 649 -1.94 -24.51 9.96
C THR A 649 -0.84 -24.76 8.91
N ILE A 650 -0.47 -23.72 8.17
CA ILE A 650 0.76 -23.68 7.36
C ILE A 650 1.90 -23.12 8.21
N VAL A 651 2.91 -23.94 8.49
CA VAL A 651 4.09 -23.54 9.26
C VAL A 651 5.21 -23.10 8.30
N ILE A 652 5.62 -21.85 8.39
CA ILE A 652 6.81 -21.33 7.71
C ILE A 652 8.01 -21.50 8.66
N PRO A 653 8.96 -22.39 8.37
CA PRO A 653 10.12 -22.63 9.23
C PRO A 653 11.18 -21.51 9.15
N PRO A 654 12.08 -21.41 10.15
CA PRO A 654 13.26 -20.53 10.07
C PRO A 654 14.10 -20.87 8.83
N GLY A 655 14.53 -19.86 8.07
CA GLY A 655 15.31 -20.02 6.84
C GLY A 655 14.48 -20.14 5.56
N SER A 656 13.14 -20.08 5.63
CA SER A 656 12.30 -20.03 4.43
C SER A 656 12.51 -18.75 3.61
N ARG A 657 12.62 -18.93 2.30
CA ARG A 657 12.55 -17.87 1.28
C ARG A 657 11.37 -18.18 0.35
N ILE A 658 10.46 -17.24 0.17
CA ILE A 658 9.15 -17.45 -0.47
C ILE A 658 8.81 -16.26 -1.36
N VAL A 659 8.31 -16.53 -2.57
CA VAL A 659 7.78 -15.53 -3.52
C VAL A 659 6.56 -16.08 -4.24
N GLY A 660 5.57 -15.23 -4.54
CA GLY A 660 4.35 -15.59 -5.26
C GLY A 660 4.22 -15.02 -6.68
N GLU A 661 3.56 -15.76 -7.57
CA GLU A 661 3.20 -15.32 -8.92
C GLU A 661 1.81 -14.64 -8.92
N ALA A 662 1.76 -13.31 -9.03
CA ALA A 662 0.52 -12.52 -9.11
C ALA A 662 -0.43 -12.69 -7.90
N TYR A 663 0.12 -12.63 -6.68
CA TYR A 663 -0.62 -12.71 -5.42
C TYR A 663 -1.43 -14.02 -5.22
N PRO A 664 -0.77 -15.20 -5.24
CA PRO A 664 -1.40 -16.47 -4.84
C PRO A 664 -1.96 -16.39 -3.42
N VAL A 665 -3.12 -17.02 -3.24
CA VAL A 665 -3.91 -16.94 -2.01
C VAL A 665 -3.79 -18.24 -1.21
N ILE A 666 -3.34 -18.17 0.05
CA ILE A 666 -3.57 -19.23 1.04
C ILE A 666 -4.95 -18.99 1.66
N LEU A 667 -5.87 -19.94 1.47
CA LEU A 667 -7.30 -19.79 1.79
C LEU A 667 -7.75 -20.80 2.85
N ALA A 668 -7.85 -20.34 4.10
CA ALA A 668 -8.34 -21.13 5.23
C ALA A 668 -9.81 -21.53 5.05
N ALA A 669 -10.09 -22.83 5.13
CA ALA A 669 -11.43 -23.41 5.05
C ALA A 669 -11.59 -24.63 5.97
N GLY A 670 -12.80 -25.19 6.04
CA GLY A 670 -13.08 -26.32 6.92
C GLY A 670 -13.41 -25.87 8.35
N THR A 671 -12.98 -26.64 9.34
CA THR A 671 -13.45 -26.55 10.73
C THR A 671 -12.38 -26.19 11.76
N THR A 672 -11.09 -26.17 11.39
CA THR A 672 -9.97 -25.97 12.33
C THR A 672 -10.02 -24.62 13.05
N TRP A 673 -10.53 -23.59 12.37
CA TRP A 673 -10.74 -22.22 12.86
C TRP A 673 -12.22 -21.90 13.14
N GLY A 674 -13.06 -22.93 13.31
CA GLY A 674 -14.50 -22.78 13.54
C GLY A 674 -14.90 -22.35 14.96
N ASP A 675 -13.95 -22.31 15.91
CA ASP A 675 -14.20 -21.93 17.31
C ASP A 675 -13.52 -20.60 17.67
N ILE A 676 -14.34 -19.58 17.92
CA ILE A 676 -13.93 -18.23 18.35
C ILE A 676 -13.20 -18.21 19.71
N ASN A 677 -13.41 -19.23 20.54
CA ASN A 677 -12.84 -19.34 21.89
C ASN A 677 -11.50 -20.10 21.91
N ASN A 678 -11.12 -20.72 20.78
CA ASN A 678 -9.90 -21.49 20.61
C ASN A 678 -9.24 -21.11 19.27
N PRO A 679 -8.86 -19.83 19.10
CA PRO A 679 -8.31 -19.32 17.85
C PRO A 679 -6.93 -19.92 17.56
N LYS A 680 -6.57 -19.97 16.27
CA LYS A 680 -5.34 -20.59 15.78
C LYS A 680 -4.77 -19.85 14.56
N PRO A 681 -3.46 -19.94 14.32
CA PRO A 681 -2.85 -19.49 13.06
C PRO A 681 -3.43 -20.21 11.84
N VAL A 682 -3.58 -19.47 10.74
CA VAL A 682 -3.67 -20.01 9.37
C VAL A 682 -2.26 -20.20 8.83
N VAL A 683 -1.43 -19.15 8.93
CA VAL A 683 0.02 -19.19 8.71
C VAL A 683 0.74 -18.93 10.03
N GLN A 684 1.68 -19.80 10.40
CA GLN A 684 2.49 -19.70 11.60
C GLN A 684 3.97 -19.52 11.22
N VAL A 685 4.52 -18.35 11.48
CA VAL A 685 5.86 -17.93 11.06
C VAL A 685 6.87 -18.19 12.18
N GLY A 686 7.53 -19.35 12.10
CA GLY A 686 8.32 -19.95 13.17
C GLY A 686 7.47 -20.47 14.34
N GLN A 687 8.11 -21.24 15.22
CA GLN A 687 7.56 -21.61 16.52
C GLN A 687 8.12 -20.69 17.61
N SER A 688 7.38 -20.51 18.72
CA SER A 688 7.86 -19.68 19.83
C SER A 688 9.20 -20.17 20.37
N GLY A 689 10.15 -19.24 20.53
CA GLY A 689 11.53 -19.53 20.94
C GLY A 689 12.46 -20.03 19.83
N GLN A 690 12.01 -20.14 18.57
CA GLN A 690 12.92 -20.34 17.43
C GLN A 690 13.57 -19.02 17.02
N THR A 691 14.79 -19.12 16.47
CA THR A 691 15.56 -18.01 15.90
C THR A 691 15.88 -18.24 14.44
N GLY A 692 15.90 -17.19 13.62
CA GLY A 692 16.33 -17.27 12.22
C GLY A 692 16.00 -16.02 11.41
N VAL A 693 16.02 -16.17 10.09
CA VAL A 693 15.58 -15.16 9.11
C VAL A 693 14.58 -15.82 8.16
N ILE A 694 13.55 -15.07 7.76
CA ILE A 694 12.57 -15.44 6.73
C ILE A 694 12.47 -14.30 5.73
N GLU A 695 12.29 -14.66 4.45
CA GLU A 695 12.03 -13.73 3.34
C GLU A 695 10.74 -14.18 2.66
N TRP A 696 9.73 -13.30 2.61
CA TRP A 696 8.41 -13.65 2.07
C TRP A 696 7.86 -12.50 1.24
N SER A 697 7.44 -12.76 -0.01
CA SER A 697 6.83 -11.71 -0.84
C SER A 697 5.70 -12.16 -1.75
N ASP A 698 4.92 -11.18 -2.21
CA ASP A 698 3.92 -11.28 -3.29
C ASP A 698 2.80 -12.31 -3.00
N MET A 699 2.20 -12.29 -1.80
CA MET A 699 1.22 -13.30 -1.36
C MET A 699 -0.01 -12.72 -0.64
N ILE A 700 -1.12 -13.48 -0.63
CA ILE A 700 -2.32 -13.15 0.15
C ILE A 700 -2.70 -14.30 1.06
N ILE A 701 -3.14 -13.97 2.28
CA ILE A 701 -3.75 -14.92 3.23
C ILE A 701 -5.22 -14.51 3.41
N SER A 702 -6.12 -15.50 3.44
CA SER A 702 -7.56 -15.28 3.45
C SER A 702 -8.31 -16.41 4.17
N THR A 703 -9.58 -16.17 4.49
CA THR A 703 -10.53 -17.17 5.00
C THR A 703 -11.69 -17.39 4.03
N ARG A 704 -12.37 -18.54 4.15
CA ARG A 704 -13.58 -18.91 3.39
C ARG A 704 -14.77 -19.11 4.33
N GLY A 705 -15.80 -18.27 4.16
CA GLY A 705 -16.98 -18.23 5.02
C GLY A 705 -16.63 -17.89 6.47
N ALA A 706 -17.46 -18.31 7.41
CA ALA A 706 -17.18 -18.13 8.83
C ALA A 706 -15.96 -18.97 9.26
N GLN A 707 -14.87 -18.29 9.65
CA GLN A 707 -13.68 -18.87 10.29
C GLN A 707 -13.35 -18.03 11.55
N PRO A 708 -14.26 -17.98 12.53
CA PRO A 708 -14.23 -16.97 13.61
C PRO A 708 -13.06 -17.14 14.59
N GLY A 709 -12.34 -18.26 14.53
CA GLY A 709 -11.09 -18.54 15.24
C GLY A 709 -9.82 -18.35 14.41
N ALA A 710 -9.88 -17.79 13.19
CA ALA A 710 -8.69 -17.65 12.34
C ALA A 710 -7.84 -16.44 12.74
N ILE A 711 -6.60 -16.68 13.17
CA ILE A 711 -5.51 -15.70 13.19
C ILE A 711 -4.79 -15.87 11.84
N LEU A 712 -4.89 -14.94 10.90
CA LEU A 712 -4.40 -15.22 9.53
C LEU A 712 -2.88 -15.37 9.49
N ILE A 713 -2.13 -14.53 10.21
CA ILE A 713 -0.67 -14.63 10.35
C ILE A 713 -0.31 -14.56 11.85
N GLU A 714 0.31 -15.62 12.39
CA GLU A 714 0.95 -15.59 13.71
C GLU A 714 2.46 -15.61 13.52
N TRP A 715 3.15 -14.54 13.94
CA TRP A 715 4.58 -14.39 13.84
C TRP A 715 5.25 -14.64 15.20
N ASN A 716 6.05 -15.71 15.29
CA ASN A 716 6.75 -16.12 16.51
C ASN A 716 8.27 -15.97 16.44
N LEU A 717 8.83 -15.91 15.23
CA LEU A 717 10.27 -16.04 14.98
C LEU A 717 11.07 -14.86 15.55
N ALA A 718 12.15 -15.18 16.27
CA ALA A 718 13.11 -14.19 16.77
C ALA A 718 14.28 -14.01 15.77
N SER A 719 14.34 -12.87 15.09
CA SER A 719 15.46 -12.49 14.24
C SER A 719 16.46 -11.60 14.99
N THR A 720 17.73 -12.03 15.02
CA THR A 720 18.83 -11.35 15.69
C THR A 720 19.90 -10.94 14.69
N GLY A 721 20.19 -9.63 14.59
CA GLY A 721 21.07 -9.09 13.55
C GLY A 721 20.27 -8.73 12.31
N THR A 722 20.27 -9.59 11.29
CA THR A 722 19.43 -9.42 10.09
C THR A 722 17.95 -9.63 10.45
N PRO A 723 17.04 -8.67 10.17
CA PRO A 723 15.61 -8.87 10.31
C PRO A 723 15.06 -9.94 9.35
N SER A 724 14.00 -10.63 9.75
CA SER A 724 13.10 -11.27 8.77
C SER A 724 12.21 -10.20 8.14
N GLY A 725 11.72 -10.44 6.92
CA GLY A 725 10.85 -9.49 6.24
C GLY A 725 9.73 -10.08 5.41
N MET A 726 8.66 -9.29 5.31
CA MET A 726 7.54 -9.50 4.41
C MET A 726 7.30 -8.25 3.54
N TRP A 727 7.14 -8.46 2.23
CA TRP A 727 6.98 -7.40 1.21
C TRP A 727 5.84 -7.75 0.27
N ASP A 728 4.87 -6.86 0.04
CA ASP A 728 3.69 -7.18 -0.80
C ASP A 728 2.98 -8.47 -0.33
N VAL A 729 2.90 -8.66 0.99
CA VAL A 729 2.17 -9.76 1.64
C VAL A 729 1.00 -9.18 2.41
N HIS A 730 -0.21 -9.63 2.10
CA HIS A 730 -1.46 -9.00 2.55
C HIS A 730 -2.43 -10.01 3.20
N THR A 731 -3.31 -9.55 4.09
CA THR A 731 -4.51 -10.32 4.47
C THR A 731 -5.75 -9.70 3.84
N ARG A 732 -6.59 -10.53 3.20
CA ARG A 732 -7.81 -10.07 2.51
C ARG A 732 -9.01 -10.90 2.97
N ILE A 733 -9.75 -10.40 3.95
CA ILE A 733 -10.82 -11.15 4.63
C ILE A 733 -12.18 -10.83 3.97
N GLY A 734 -12.58 -11.71 3.05
CA GLY A 734 -13.87 -11.64 2.35
C GLY A 734 -13.88 -10.70 1.14
N GLY A 735 -15.07 -10.47 0.56
CA GLY A 735 -15.28 -9.52 -0.53
C GLY A 735 -14.78 -9.91 -1.91
N PHE A 736 -14.27 -11.13 -2.12
CA PHE A 736 -13.73 -11.57 -3.42
C PHE A 736 -14.19 -12.98 -3.83
N ALA A 737 -13.98 -13.35 -5.10
CA ALA A 737 -14.42 -14.64 -5.67
C ALA A 737 -13.93 -15.85 -4.86
N GLY A 738 -14.86 -16.73 -4.46
CA GLY A 738 -14.53 -17.97 -3.75
C GLY A 738 -14.24 -17.81 -2.25
N SER A 739 -14.32 -16.59 -1.71
CA SER A 739 -14.33 -16.32 -0.26
C SER A 739 -15.62 -16.78 0.43
N ASN A 740 -16.74 -16.90 -0.31
CA ASN A 740 -18.10 -17.08 0.21
C ASN A 740 -18.53 -15.98 1.22
N LEU A 741 -17.93 -14.80 1.11
CA LEU A 741 -18.14 -13.61 1.96
C LEU A 741 -18.37 -12.38 1.07
N GLN A 742 -19.25 -12.54 0.08
CA GLN A 742 -19.59 -11.58 -0.97
C GLN A 742 -21.00 -10.99 -0.75
N VAL A 743 -21.51 -10.12 -1.63
CA VAL A 743 -22.88 -9.53 -1.50
C VAL A 743 -23.94 -10.62 -1.27
N ALA A 744 -23.79 -11.77 -1.92
CA ALA A 744 -24.71 -12.90 -1.81
C ALA A 744 -24.79 -13.55 -0.41
N GLN A 745 -23.81 -13.31 0.47
CA GLN A 745 -23.78 -13.82 1.85
C GLN A 745 -23.80 -12.71 2.90
N CYS A 746 -23.12 -11.59 2.64
CA CYS A 746 -22.75 -10.58 3.62
C CYS A 746 -23.18 -9.15 3.23
N VAL A 747 -24.26 -8.99 2.46
CA VAL A 747 -24.84 -7.65 2.17
C VAL A 747 -25.05 -6.83 3.45
N LYS A 748 -24.72 -5.53 3.41
CA LYS A 748 -24.94 -4.63 4.54
C LYS A 748 -26.42 -4.48 4.88
N THR A 749 -26.74 -4.24 6.15
CA THR A 749 -28.11 -4.15 6.66
C THR A 749 -28.33 -2.95 7.61
N PRO A 750 -27.98 -1.71 7.22
CA PRO A 750 -28.01 -0.56 8.12
C PRO A 750 -29.42 -0.17 8.61
N GLU A 751 -30.48 -0.62 7.94
CA GLU A 751 -31.88 -0.43 8.36
C GLU A 751 -32.34 -1.40 9.46
N THR A 752 -31.54 -2.42 9.82
CA THR A 752 -31.81 -3.32 10.95
C THR A 752 -30.85 -3.05 12.08
N ASP A 753 -31.37 -2.95 13.32
CA ASP A 753 -30.56 -3.06 14.52
C ASP A 753 -29.96 -4.47 14.58
N ALA A 754 -28.64 -4.55 14.38
CA ALA A 754 -27.92 -5.81 14.41
C ALA A 754 -27.88 -6.40 15.83
N GLY A 755 -27.81 -5.56 16.87
CA GLY A 755 -27.59 -5.97 18.27
C GLY A 755 -26.60 -7.13 18.38
N THR A 756 -26.88 -8.11 19.25
CA THR A 756 -26.20 -9.42 19.21
C THR A 756 -26.97 -10.45 18.35
N ALA A 757 -28.27 -10.26 18.12
CA ALA A 757 -29.18 -11.27 17.58
C ALA A 757 -29.42 -11.17 16.06
N GLY A 758 -29.10 -10.02 15.45
CA GLY A 758 -29.15 -9.75 14.01
C GLY A 758 -27.78 -9.83 13.32
N VAL A 759 -26.69 -10.05 14.05
CA VAL A 759 -25.37 -10.34 13.46
C VAL A 759 -25.46 -11.60 12.60
N ASN A 760 -25.13 -11.47 11.32
CA ASN A 760 -25.00 -12.62 10.43
C ASN A 760 -23.74 -13.42 10.77
N THR A 761 -23.91 -14.48 11.56
CA THR A 761 -22.80 -15.34 12.03
C THR A 761 -22.04 -16.03 10.90
N ALA A 762 -22.62 -16.15 9.70
CA ALA A 762 -21.92 -16.69 8.52
C ALA A 762 -20.81 -15.75 7.99
N CYS A 763 -20.84 -14.47 8.40
CA CYS A 763 -19.89 -13.43 8.00
C CYS A 763 -18.83 -13.12 9.07
N ILE A 764 -18.76 -13.91 10.16
CA ILE A 764 -17.69 -13.81 11.17
C ILE A 764 -16.46 -14.55 10.66
N ALA A 765 -15.65 -13.84 9.88
CA ALA A 765 -14.71 -14.40 8.94
C ALA A 765 -13.28 -14.60 9.49
N ALA A 766 -12.91 -13.93 10.59
CA ALA A 766 -11.62 -14.12 11.25
C ALA A 766 -11.65 -13.71 12.73
N PHE A 767 -10.71 -14.22 13.52
CA PHE A 767 -10.42 -13.75 14.88
C PHE A 767 -9.50 -12.53 14.87
N MET A 768 -8.45 -12.58 14.02
CA MET A 768 -7.40 -11.56 13.90
C MET A 768 -6.71 -11.64 12.54
N SER A 769 -6.28 -10.52 11.97
CA SER A 769 -5.44 -10.51 10.76
C SER A 769 -4.00 -10.92 11.04
N MET A 770 -3.32 -10.29 12.01
CA MET A 770 -1.92 -10.60 12.31
C MET A 770 -1.57 -10.44 13.80
N HIS A 771 -0.81 -11.40 14.33
CA HIS A 771 -0.26 -11.39 15.69
C HIS A 771 1.27 -11.48 15.62
N ILE A 772 2.00 -10.45 16.05
CA ILE A 772 3.45 -10.54 16.33
C ILE A 772 3.58 -10.86 17.82
N THR A 773 3.89 -12.12 18.14
CA THR A 773 3.81 -12.65 19.51
C THR A 773 4.99 -12.21 20.38
N ALA A 774 4.87 -12.42 21.69
CA ALA A 774 5.86 -11.99 22.68
C ALA A 774 7.29 -12.54 22.46
N SER A 775 7.45 -13.67 21.76
CA SER A 775 8.77 -14.23 21.44
C SER A 775 9.38 -13.74 20.13
N ALA A 776 8.60 -13.09 19.26
CA ALA A 776 9.10 -12.55 18.01
C ALA A 776 9.97 -11.31 18.23
N GLN A 777 10.89 -11.04 17.31
CA GLN A 777 11.67 -9.80 17.24
C GLN A 777 12.33 -9.67 15.86
N GLY A 778 12.73 -8.46 15.46
CA GLY A 778 13.44 -8.25 14.19
C GLY A 778 12.53 -8.48 12.97
N VAL A 779 11.35 -7.86 12.95
CA VAL A 779 10.32 -8.06 11.91
C VAL A 779 10.20 -6.83 11.02
N TYR A 780 10.41 -7.01 9.72
CA TYR A 780 10.33 -5.98 8.69
C TYR A 780 9.04 -6.14 7.87
N MET A 781 8.26 -5.07 7.74
CA MET A 781 7.00 -5.05 7.00
C MET A 781 7.02 -3.86 6.04
N GLU A 782 6.89 -4.12 4.74
CA GLU A 782 6.86 -3.08 3.70
C GLU A 782 5.73 -3.35 2.71
N ASN A 783 4.87 -2.35 2.48
CA ASN A 783 3.64 -2.46 1.68
C ASN A 783 2.70 -3.60 2.15
N VAL A 784 2.50 -3.74 3.46
CA VAL A 784 1.59 -4.75 4.05
C VAL A 784 0.21 -4.15 4.26
N TRP A 785 -0.82 -4.81 3.70
CA TRP A 785 -2.23 -4.40 3.85
C TRP A 785 -3.00 -5.52 4.54
N LEU A 786 -3.66 -5.21 5.66
CA LEU A 786 -4.51 -6.12 6.40
C LEU A 786 -5.96 -5.62 6.33
N TRP A 787 -6.78 -6.18 5.45
CA TRP A 787 -8.09 -5.64 5.09
C TRP A 787 -9.23 -6.62 5.37
N VAL A 788 -10.27 -6.13 6.03
CA VAL A 788 -11.58 -6.78 6.16
C VAL A 788 -12.53 -6.15 5.18
N ALA A 789 -13.21 -6.94 4.37
CA ALA A 789 -13.92 -6.40 3.20
C ALA A 789 -15.08 -5.46 3.57
N ASP A 790 -14.94 -4.20 3.20
CA ASP A 790 -15.98 -3.18 3.27
C ASP A 790 -16.92 -3.21 2.06
N HIS A 791 -16.45 -3.73 0.92
CA HIS A 791 -17.20 -3.93 -0.32
C HIS A 791 -16.80 -5.22 -1.04
N ASP A 792 -17.66 -5.66 -1.96
CA ASP A 792 -17.41 -6.79 -2.86
C ASP A 792 -16.68 -6.30 -4.12
N VAL A 793 -15.47 -6.82 -4.36
CA VAL A 793 -14.59 -6.41 -5.46
C VAL A 793 -14.87 -7.17 -6.77
N GLU A 794 -15.85 -8.07 -6.79
CA GLU A 794 -16.34 -8.70 -8.03
C GLU A 794 -17.70 -8.14 -8.48
N ASP A 795 -18.33 -7.28 -7.66
CA ASP A 795 -19.55 -6.57 -8.02
C ASP A 795 -19.23 -5.23 -8.71
N ALA A 796 -19.72 -5.03 -9.94
CA ALA A 796 -19.43 -3.84 -10.73
C ALA A 796 -20.02 -2.52 -10.16
N ALA A 797 -20.88 -2.55 -9.15
CA ALA A 797 -21.30 -1.35 -8.42
C ALA A 797 -20.37 -1.01 -7.22
N ASN A 798 -19.42 -1.89 -6.90
CA ASN A 798 -18.62 -1.93 -5.68
C ASN A 798 -19.54 -1.82 -4.44
N THR A 799 -20.51 -2.73 -4.35
CA THR A 799 -21.52 -2.75 -3.28
C THR A 799 -20.89 -3.03 -1.92
N GLN A 800 -21.20 -2.19 -0.93
CA GLN A 800 -20.75 -2.37 0.45
C GLN A 800 -21.34 -3.63 1.09
N ILE A 801 -20.50 -4.35 1.82
CA ILE A 801 -20.84 -5.57 2.56
C ILE A 801 -20.55 -5.39 4.05
N THR A 802 -20.73 -6.45 4.84
CA THR A 802 -20.52 -6.44 6.29
C THR A 802 -19.90 -7.78 6.69
N VAL A 803 -18.57 -7.79 6.69
CA VAL A 803 -17.73 -8.90 7.14
C VAL A 803 -17.14 -8.54 8.51
N TYR A 804 -17.13 -9.50 9.44
CA TYR A 804 -16.67 -9.28 10.81
C TYR A 804 -15.34 -10.00 11.05
N ALA A 805 -14.30 -9.26 11.40
CA ALA A 805 -13.07 -9.77 11.99
C ALA A 805 -12.73 -8.98 13.26
N GLY A 806 -12.22 -9.66 14.29
CA GLY A 806 -12.10 -9.05 15.61
C GLY A 806 -11.03 -7.97 15.69
N ARG A 807 -9.82 -8.29 15.21
CA ARG A 807 -8.57 -7.56 15.53
C ARG A 807 -7.69 -7.43 14.29
N GLY A 808 -7.04 -6.29 14.09
CA GLY A 808 -6.12 -6.10 12.98
C GLY A 808 -4.74 -6.69 13.24
N LEU A 809 -3.76 -5.82 13.52
CA LEU A 809 -2.40 -6.15 13.91
C LEU A 809 -2.24 -6.00 15.43
N LEU A 810 -1.98 -7.10 16.13
CA LEU A 810 -1.53 -7.11 17.52
C LEU A 810 -0.01 -7.32 17.57
N VAL A 811 0.71 -6.47 18.31
CA VAL A 811 2.15 -6.62 18.55
C VAL A 811 2.44 -6.67 20.05
N GLU A 812 3.03 -7.77 20.48
CA GLU A 812 3.40 -8.04 21.88
C GLU A 812 4.89 -8.36 22.07
N SER A 813 5.70 -8.19 21.01
CA SER A 813 7.13 -8.47 21.00
C SER A 813 7.88 -7.76 22.13
N GLN A 814 8.42 -8.53 23.08
CA GLN A 814 9.06 -7.96 24.27
C GLN A 814 10.42 -7.31 24.00
N GLN A 815 11.05 -7.59 22.86
CA GLN A 815 12.31 -6.98 22.42
C GLN A 815 12.10 -5.96 21.30
N GLY A 816 11.06 -6.15 20.48
CA GLY A 816 10.75 -5.33 19.33
C GLY A 816 11.80 -5.42 18.23
N ASN A 817 12.29 -4.26 17.81
CA ASN A 817 13.01 -4.04 16.57
C ASN A 817 12.10 -4.43 15.40
N ILE A 818 11.06 -3.62 15.21
CA ILE A 818 10.03 -3.82 14.19
C ILE A 818 9.95 -2.56 13.33
N TRP A 819 9.87 -2.77 12.02
CA TRP A 819 9.77 -1.72 11.00
C TRP A 819 8.49 -1.93 10.20
N MET A 820 7.67 -0.88 10.07
CA MET A 820 6.41 -0.93 9.31
C MET A 820 6.33 0.24 8.33
N TYR A 821 6.78 0.05 7.09
CA TYR A 821 6.78 1.10 6.07
C TYR A 821 5.61 0.94 5.10
N GLY A 822 4.75 1.96 5.01
CA GLY A 822 3.56 1.93 4.17
C GLY A 822 2.63 0.77 4.50
N THR A 823 2.29 0.59 5.77
CA THR A 823 1.34 -0.45 6.20
C THR A 823 -0.05 0.13 6.42
N ALA A 824 -1.08 -0.67 6.14
CA ALA A 824 -2.47 -0.29 6.34
C ALA A 824 -3.25 -1.43 7.00
N VAL A 825 -4.12 -1.11 7.96
CA VAL A 825 -4.94 -2.09 8.68
C VAL A 825 -6.36 -1.53 8.85
N GLU A 826 -7.38 -2.24 8.38
CA GLU A 826 -8.69 -1.62 8.14
C GLU A 826 -9.90 -2.52 8.46
N HIS A 827 -10.97 -1.87 8.92
CA HIS A 827 -12.32 -2.40 9.10
C HIS A 827 -12.47 -3.60 10.08
N HIS A 828 -11.51 -3.80 10.98
CA HIS A 828 -11.62 -4.72 12.12
C HIS A 828 -12.49 -4.14 13.24
N THR A 829 -13.06 -5.01 14.08
CA THR A 829 -14.10 -4.66 15.05
C THR A 829 -13.56 -3.89 16.27
N LEU A 830 -12.52 -4.40 16.93
CA LEU A 830 -12.02 -3.89 18.22
C LEU A 830 -10.91 -2.85 18.05
N TYR A 831 -9.95 -3.12 17.15
CA TYR A 831 -8.85 -2.22 16.82
C TYR A 831 -8.22 -2.59 15.48
N GLN A 832 -7.63 -1.61 14.81
CA GLN A 832 -6.79 -1.84 13.64
C GLN A 832 -5.35 -2.15 14.08
N TYR A 833 -4.65 -1.21 14.72
CA TYR A 833 -3.34 -1.48 15.35
C TYR A 833 -3.45 -1.52 16.88
N GLN A 834 -2.84 -2.52 17.51
CA GLN A 834 -2.57 -2.53 18.93
C GLN A 834 -1.12 -2.93 19.22
N LEU A 835 -0.37 -2.06 19.89
CA LEU A 835 0.98 -2.31 20.38
C LEU A 835 0.89 -2.41 21.92
N ALA A 836 1.10 -3.60 22.47
CA ALA A 836 0.86 -3.90 23.89
C ALA A 836 2.08 -4.57 24.54
N ASN A 837 2.56 -4.05 25.67
CA ASN A 837 3.74 -4.57 26.39
C ASN A 837 5.01 -4.69 25.50
N THR A 838 5.12 -3.86 24.45
CA THR A 838 6.16 -3.95 23.42
C THR A 838 7.04 -2.71 23.40
N ALA A 839 8.18 -2.76 22.71
CA ALA A 839 9.07 -1.61 22.59
C ALA A 839 9.78 -1.55 21.24
N ASN A 840 10.51 -0.47 20.98
CA ASN A 840 11.46 -0.34 19.86
C ASN A 840 10.80 -0.62 18.50
N ILE A 841 9.84 0.22 18.12
CA ILE A 841 9.12 0.11 16.84
C ILE A 841 9.24 1.44 16.08
N VAL A 842 9.54 1.36 14.78
CA VAL A 842 9.37 2.49 13.85
C VAL A 842 8.32 2.13 12.80
N MET A 843 7.38 3.04 12.56
CA MET A 843 6.29 2.82 11.61
C MET A 843 5.98 4.12 10.86
N GLY A 844 5.73 4.05 9.55
CA GLY A 844 5.47 5.25 8.78
C GLY A 844 5.37 5.08 7.26
N GLN A 845 4.43 5.73 6.57
CA GLN A 845 3.14 6.17 7.11
C GLN A 845 2.28 4.93 7.40
N VAL A 846 1.54 4.94 8.50
CA VAL A 846 0.48 3.96 8.79
C VAL A 846 -0.91 4.51 8.50
N GLN A 847 -1.84 3.64 8.10
CA GLN A 847 -3.17 4.02 7.63
C GLN A 847 -4.25 3.09 8.23
N THR A 848 -5.38 3.66 8.67
CA THR A 848 -6.54 2.88 9.17
C THR A 848 -7.89 3.49 8.78
N GLU A 849 -8.79 2.70 8.19
CA GLU A 849 -10.22 3.01 8.13
C GLU A 849 -11.03 2.18 9.16
N THR A 850 -11.99 2.81 9.84
CA THR A 850 -12.93 2.16 10.77
C THR A 850 -13.94 1.27 10.02
N ALA A 851 -14.47 0.24 10.68
CA ALA A 851 -15.45 -0.68 10.07
C ALA A 851 -16.80 0.02 9.82
N TYR A 852 -17.20 0.19 8.55
CA TYR A 852 -18.30 1.09 8.16
C TYR A 852 -19.65 0.83 8.80
N TYR A 853 -19.91 -0.41 9.23
CA TYR A 853 -21.18 -0.78 9.88
C TYR A 853 -21.29 -0.18 11.28
N GLN A 854 -20.19 0.13 11.97
CA GLN A 854 -20.21 0.66 13.32
C GLN A 854 -20.95 2.02 13.37
N PRO A 855 -21.74 2.31 14.42
CA PRO A 855 -21.96 1.51 15.63
C PRO A 855 -23.16 0.53 15.53
N ASN A 856 -23.42 -0.07 14.36
CA ASN A 856 -24.47 -1.07 14.14
C ASN A 856 -23.93 -2.39 13.50
N PRO A 857 -23.48 -3.37 14.30
CA PRO A 857 -23.32 -3.31 15.76
C PRO A 857 -22.12 -2.43 16.17
N ASP A 858 -22.04 -2.09 17.46
CA ASP A 858 -20.88 -1.41 18.03
C ASP A 858 -19.68 -2.37 18.20
N ALA A 859 -18.52 -1.83 18.58
CA ALA A 859 -17.27 -2.60 18.67
C ALA A 859 -17.25 -3.70 19.75
N THR A 860 -18.25 -3.77 20.64
CA THR A 860 -18.37 -4.85 21.64
C THR A 860 -18.92 -6.16 21.06
N ILE A 861 -19.32 -6.15 19.78
CA ILE A 861 -20.05 -7.23 19.10
C ILE A 861 -19.48 -7.43 17.67
N PRO A 862 -19.34 -8.68 17.18
CA PRO A 862 -19.64 -9.95 17.86
C PRO A 862 -18.50 -10.46 18.76
N PHE A 863 -17.38 -9.73 18.85
CA PHE A 863 -16.20 -10.16 19.58
C PHE A 863 -16.19 -9.63 21.01
N THR A 864 -16.44 -10.52 21.98
CA THR A 864 -16.16 -10.22 23.39
C THR A 864 -14.69 -9.90 23.59
N ALA A 865 -14.37 -8.85 24.33
CA ALA A 865 -12.99 -8.49 24.67
C ALA A 865 -12.35 -9.57 25.56
N LEU A 866 -11.14 -10.01 25.18
CA LEU A 866 -10.36 -11.05 25.84
C LEU A 866 -9.05 -10.46 26.38
N ALA A 867 -8.90 -10.49 27.70
CA ALA A 867 -7.67 -10.06 28.38
C ALA A 867 -6.41 -10.83 27.93
N ALA A 868 -6.57 -12.04 27.39
CA ALA A 868 -5.48 -12.85 26.83
C ALA A 868 -4.84 -12.27 25.55
N TYR A 869 -5.51 -11.31 24.89
CA TYR A 869 -5.01 -10.58 23.71
C TYR A 869 -4.90 -9.06 23.99
N ASN A 870 -4.85 -8.69 25.28
CA ASN A 870 -4.83 -7.31 25.77
C ASN A 870 -5.97 -6.43 25.21
N ASP A 871 -7.13 -7.01 24.87
CA ASP A 871 -8.21 -6.31 24.15
C ASP A 871 -8.73 -5.06 24.89
N PRO A 872 -9.11 -3.99 24.15
CA PRO A 872 -9.68 -2.79 24.73
C PRO A 872 -11.09 -3.04 25.29
N VAL A 873 -11.36 -2.55 26.50
CA VAL A 873 -12.70 -2.56 27.10
C VAL A 873 -13.49 -1.34 26.59
N ILE A 874 -14.01 -1.46 25.36
CA ILE A 874 -14.79 -0.40 24.70
C ILE A 874 -16.20 -0.33 25.33
N PRO A 875 -16.74 0.87 25.65
CA PRO A 875 -18.12 1.01 26.12
C PRO A 875 -19.12 0.76 24.98
N ALA A 876 -20.32 0.28 25.32
CA ALA A 876 -21.42 0.11 24.36
C ALA A 876 -21.74 1.43 23.62
N GLY A 877 -22.02 1.34 22.32
CA GLY A 877 -22.08 2.46 21.38
C GLY A 877 -20.72 3.00 20.91
N GLY A 878 -19.60 2.45 21.38
CA GLY A 878 -18.24 2.83 20.96
C GLY A 878 -17.76 2.12 19.70
N SER A 879 -16.89 2.79 18.93
CA SER A 879 -16.21 2.25 17.75
C SER A 879 -14.85 1.64 18.11
N GLY A 880 -14.30 0.82 17.20
CA GLY A 880 -12.97 0.23 17.33
C GLY A 880 -11.85 1.26 17.17
N TRP A 881 -10.71 1.05 17.83
CA TRP A 881 -9.58 1.98 17.76
C TRP A 881 -8.88 1.93 16.39
N GLY A 882 -8.42 3.09 15.89
CA GLY A 882 -7.46 3.14 14.80
C GLY A 882 -6.11 2.59 15.28
N LEU A 883 -5.56 3.21 16.32
CA LEU A 883 -4.35 2.73 16.98
C LEU A 883 -4.47 2.79 18.50
N ARG A 884 -3.99 1.76 19.20
CA ARG A 884 -3.89 1.71 20.67
C ARG A 884 -2.48 1.31 21.11
N LEU A 885 -1.91 2.10 22.01
CA LEU A 885 -0.67 1.78 22.74
C LEU A 885 -1.02 1.42 24.18
N LEU A 886 -0.48 0.30 24.68
CA LEU A 886 -0.61 -0.15 26.06
C LEU A 886 0.75 -0.56 26.61
N ASP A 887 1.18 0.01 27.73
CA ASP A 887 2.42 -0.34 28.44
C ASP A 887 3.68 -0.41 27.54
N SER A 888 3.75 0.41 26.48
CA SER A 888 4.71 0.27 25.37
C SER A 888 5.61 1.51 25.20
N ASN A 889 6.86 1.34 24.78
CA ASN A 889 7.89 2.40 24.83
C ASN A 889 8.84 2.41 23.62
N ASN A 890 9.50 3.54 23.34
CA ASN A 890 10.34 3.74 22.16
C ASN A 890 9.58 3.43 20.85
N ILE A 891 8.38 4.02 20.72
CA ILE A 891 7.54 3.92 19.53
C ILE A 891 7.67 5.23 18.74
N ASP A 892 8.27 5.17 17.55
CA ASP A 892 8.45 6.32 16.66
C ASP A 892 7.53 6.20 15.43
N ILE A 893 6.58 7.13 15.26
CA ILE A 893 5.60 7.13 14.18
C ILE A 893 5.86 8.29 13.21
N TYR A 894 6.19 7.97 11.96
CA TYR A 894 6.47 8.93 10.88
C TYR A 894 5.28 8.94 9.91
N GLY A 895 4.32 9.83 10.14
CA GLY A 895 3.06 9.87 9.41
C GLY A 895 2.04 8.84 9.91
N MET A 896 0.83 9.30 10.22
CA MET A 896 -0.27 8.43 10.65
C MET A 896 -1.61 8.97 10.14
N GLY A 897 -2.38 8.15 9.43
CA GLY A 897 -3.72 8.48 8.94
C GLY A 897 -4.78 7.60 9.60
N LEU A 898 -5.64 8.16 10.44
CA LEU A 898 -6.67 7.41 11.16
C LEU A 898 -8.07 7.95 10.83
N TYR A 899 -8.87 7.18 10.09
CA TYR A 899 -10.10 7.66 9.46
C TYR A 899 -11.34 6.90 9.94
N SER A 900 -12.42 7.64 10.18
CA SER A 900 -13.74 7.10 10.47
C SER A 900 -14.78 7.75 9.56
N PHE A 901 -14.97 7.21 8.36
CA PHE A 901 -15.80 7.83 7.32
C PHE A 901 -17.31 7.63 7.48
N PHE A 902 -17.76 6.72 8.36
CA PHE A 902 -19.16 6.29 8.38
C PHE A 902 -19.68 6.11 9.80
N SER A 903 -20.99 6.33 9.94
CA SER A 903 -21.79 5.83 11.06
C SER A 903 -22.94 4.99 10.47
N ASN A 904 -22.98 3.68 10.75
CA ASN A 904 -23.97 2.74 10.19
C ASN A 904 -24.11 2.85 8.66
N ASN A 905 -22.98 2.72 7.95
CA ASN A 905 -22.81 2.90 6.51
C ASN A 905 -23.27 4.27 5.93
N ASN A 906 -23.53 5.28 6.77
CA ASN A 906 -23.85 6.64 6.34
C ASN A 906 -22.63 7.58 6.47
N VAL A 907 -22.18 8.13 5.34
CA VAL A 907 -20.98 8.99 5.23
C VAL A 907 -21.18 10.42 5.76
N THR A 908 -22.42 10.80 6.11
CA THR A 908 -22.76 12.21 6.42
C THR A 908 -21.99 12.77 7.61
N CYS A 909 -21.51 11.93 8.53
CA CYS A 909 -20.80 12.34 9.74
C CYS A 909 -19.33 12.78 9.53
N SER A 910 -18.72 12.43 8.39
CA SER A 910 -17.36 12.88 7.98
C SER A 910 -17.40 13.82 6.76
N ASN A 911 -18.56 14.42 6.46
CA ASN A 911 -18.62 15.50 5.49
C ASN A 911 -18.05 16.76 6.13
N GLN A 912 -17.07 17.39 5.46
CA GLN A 912 -16.41 18.62 5.92
C GLN A 912 -17.40 19.64 6.50
N GLY A 913 -17.20 20.01 7.76
CA GLY A 913 -18.06 20.98 8.47
C GLY A 913 -19.23 20.37 9.26
N ASN A 914 -19.46 19.06 9.20
CA ASN A 914 -20.44 18.38 10.07
C ASN A 914 -19.88 18.01 11.46
N GLY A 915 -18.61 18.33 11.74
CA GLY A 915 -18.04 18.33 13.09
C GLY A 915 -17.46 16.99 13.53
N GLU A 916 -16.91 16.22 12.58
CA GLU A 916 -16.13 15.00 12.80
C GLU A 916 -16.76 14.04 13.82
N ALA A 917 -17.98 13.60 13.47
CA ALA A 917 -18.95 13.01 14.39
C ALA A 917 -19.28 11.54 14.08
N CYS A 918 -18.44 10.83 13.31
CA CYS A 918 -18.62 9.39 13.08
C CYS A 918 -18.14 8.57 14.28
N GLN A 919 -17.07 9.03 14.94
CA GLN A 919 -16.40 8.34 16.04
C GLN A 919 -15.95 9.33 17.12
N SER A 920 -16.01 8.91 18.38
CA SER A 920 -15.65 9.80 19.50
C SER A 920 -14.14 9.90 19.72
N ARG A 921 -13.39 8.79 19.58
CA ARG A 921 -11.94 8.67 19.86
C ARG A 921 -11.32 7.63 18.92
N ILE A 922 -10.11 7.88 18.39
CA ILE A 922 -9.47 6.97 17.42
C ILE A 922 -8.02 6.55 17.73
N PHE A 923 -7.27 7.33 18.52
CA PHE A 923 -5.93 6.99 19.00
C PHE A 923 -5.91 6.96 20.54
N SER A 924 -5.60 5.80 21.13
CA SER A 924 -5.41 5.65 22.58
C SER A 924 -3.94 5.44 22.92
N VAL A 925 -3.48 6.13 23.96
CA VAL A 925 -2.14 5.97 24.54
C VAL A 925 -2.31 5.72 26.03
N GLU A 926 -1.99 4.51 26.48
CA GLU A 926 -2.17 4.06 27.87
C GLU A 926 -0.82 3.62 28.44
N ASN A 927 -0.33 4.35 29.46
CA ASN A 927 0.95 4.12 30.14
C ASN A 927 2.16 3.94 29.18
N SER A 928 2.18 4.70 28.08
CA SER A 928 3.06 4.44 26.93
C SER A 928 3.90 5.65 26.50
N GLY A 929 5.13 5.37 26.05
CA GLY A 929 6.09 6.35 25.52
C GLY A 929 6.15 6.33 23.99
N VAL A 930 5.69 7.41 23.37
CA VAL A 930 5.55 7.53 21.90
C VAL A 930 5.93 8.92 21.40
N SER A 931 6.52 8.96 20.21
CA SER A 931 6.71 10.16 19.41
C SER A 931 5.99 10.00 18.06
N VAL A 932 5.09 10.94 17.73
CA VAL A 932 4.30 10.91 16.50
C VAL A 932 4.54 12.20 15.71
N TYR A 933 4.98 12.04 14.47
CA TYR A 933 5.07 13.09 13.47
C TYR A 933 3.91 12.97 12.49
N ASN A 934 3.23 14.09 12.22
CA ASN A 934 2.16 14.21 11.22
C ASN A 934 1.03 13.15 11.34
N LEU A 935 0.31 13.18 12.47
CA LEU A 935 -0.97 12.49 12.66
C LEU A 935 -2.09 13.28 11.97
N ASN A 936 -2.92 12.59 11.19
CA ASN A 936 -4.04 13.15 10.42
C ASN A 936 -5.29 12.30 10.70
N THR A 937 -6.43 12.92 11.02
CA THR A 937 -7.70 12.22 11.30
C THR A 937 -8.84 12.64 10.38
N VAL A 938 -9.88 11.78 10.29
CA VAL A 938 -11.16 12.09 9.64
C VAL A 938 -12.30 11.55 10.50
N GLY A 939 -13.40 12.32 10.62
CA GLY A 939 -14.66 11.85 11.21
C GLY A 939 -14.60 11.55 12.70
N THR A 940 -13.52 11.94 13.39
CA THR A 940 -13.27 11.65 14.81
C THR A 940 -13.21 12.90 15.66
N THR A 941 -14.01 12.97 16.72
CA THR A 941 -14.09 14.17 17.58
C THR A 941 -12.83 14.41 18.42
N ASN A 942 -12.27 13.36 19.03
CA ASN A 942 -11.02 13.43 19.81
C ASN A 942 -9.92 12.67 19.06
N MET A 943 -8.91 13.42 18.59
CA MET A 943 -7.79 12.88 17.82
C MET A 943 -6.89 12.00 18.68
N ILE A 944 -6.72 12.34 19.97
CA ILE A 944 -5.83 11.65 20.91
C ILE A 944 -6.48 11.56 22.30
N THR A 945 -6.54 10.34 22.83
CA THR A 945 -6.85 10.05 24.24
C THR A 945 -5.58 9.52 24.92
N LEU A 946 -5.10 10.20 25.97
CA LEU A 946 -3.92 9.84 26.76
C LEU A 946 -4.35 9.49 28.19
N ASP A 947 -4.03 8.29 28.66
CA ASP A 947 -4.39 7.76 29.99
C ASP A 947 -5.88 7.95 30.35
N GLY A 948 -6.75 7.78 29.35
CA GLY A 948 -8.20 7.95 29.46
C GLY A 948 -8.70 9.40 29.51
N GLN A 949 -7.82 10.39 29.33
CA GLN A 949 -8.19 11.80 29.15
C GLN A 949 -8.09 12.18 27.66
N ASP A 950 -9.09 12.88 27.13
CA ASP A 950 -9.02 13.42 25.78
C ASP A 950 -8.19 14.71 25.78
N ILE A 951 -7.11 14.75 24.99
CA ILE A 951 -6.10 15.82 25.03
C ILE A 951 -5.95 16.62 23.73
N ALA A 952 -6.57 16.17 22.64
CA ALA A 952 -6.56 16.87 21.35
C ALA A 952 -7.92 16.70 20.64
N LEU A 953 -8.60 17.81 20.38
CA LEU A 953 -9.88 17.86 19.66
C LEU A 953 -9.65 18.18 18.17
N TYR A 954 -10.52 17.64 17.31
CA TYR A 954 -10.50 17.91 15.87
C TYR A 954 -10.55 19.44 15.57
N SER A 955 -11.39 20.17 16.31
CA SER A 955 -11.64 21.61 16.14
C SER A 955 -10.42 22.49 16.32
N ASP A 956 -9.43 21.99 17.05
CA ASP A 956 -8.20 22.71 17.40
C ASP A 956 -7.08 22.45 16.38
N ASN A 957 -7.31 21.59 15.37
CA ASN A 957 -6.29 21.08 14.45
C ASN A 957 -6.78 20.94 12.99
N LEU A 958 -7.86 21.60 12.60
CA LEU A 958 -8.46 21.52 11.26
C LEU A 958 -7.41 21.71 10.13
N ASP A 959 -7.44 20.86 9.11
CA ASP A 959 -6.51 20.83 7.97
C ASP A 959 -7.23 20.41 6.67
N GLY A 960 -8.02 21.33 6.14
CA GLY A 960 -8.77 21.12 4.90
C GLY A 960 -9.87 20.08 5.05
N PHE A 961 -9.63 18.85 4.59
CA PHE A 961 -10.55 17.72 4.73
C PHE A 961 -10.27 16.86 5.97
N VAL A 962 -9.06 16.94 6.53
CA VAL A 962 -8.63 16.19 7.72
C VAL A 962 -8.41 17.14 8.89
N ASP A 963 -8.08 16.59 10.05
CA ASP A 963 -7.49 17.33 11.18
C ASP A 963 -6.06 16.84 11.37
N SER A 964 -5.09 17.73 11.55
CA SER A 964 -3.66 17.38 11.51
C SER A 964 -2.85 17.89 12.70
N ILE A 965 -2.08 16.99 13.33
CA ILE A 965 -1.14 17.27 14.41
C ILE A 965 0.28 16.99 13.91
N ASN A 966 1.09 18.05 13.82
CA ASN A 966 2.46 18.00 13.34
C ASN A 966 3.40 17.20 14.25
N LEU A 967 3.26 17.36 15.57
CA LEU A 967 4.05 16.65 16.57
C LEU A 967 3.23 16.35 17.83
N PHE A 968 3.09 15.09 18.18
CA PHE A 968 2.63 14.64 19.50
C PHE A 968 3.71 13.82 20.19
N ARG A 969 3.95 14.09 21.48
CA ARG A 969 4.83 13.26 22.35
C ARG A 969 4.18 13.00 23.70
N ALA A 970 4.20 11.74 24.10
CA ALA A 970 3.86 11.29 25.45
C ALA A 970 5.02 10.46 26.03
N THR A 971 5.19 10.56 27.33
CA THR A 971 6.08 9.72 28.14
C THR A 971 5.26 9.13 29.28
N PRO A 972 5.49 7.86 29.69
CA PRO A 972 4.76 7.28 30.81
C PRO A 972 4.98 8.10 32.10
N PRO A 973 4.04 8.05 33.06
CA PRO A 973 4.30 8.44 34.43
C PRO A 973 5.52 7.68 35.01
N ALA A 974 6.32 8.38 35.82
CA ALA A 974 7.58 7.89 36.39
C ALA A 974 7.44 7.28 37.80
#